data_AF-A0A924KTH3-F1
#
_entry.id   AF-A0A924KTH3-F1
#
_cell.length_a   1.000
_cell.length_b   1.000
_cell.length_c   1.000
_cell.angle_alpha   90.00
_cell.angle_beta   90.00
_cell.angle_gamma   90.00
#
_symmetry.space_group_name_H-M   'P 1'
#
loop_
_entity.id
_entity.type
_entity.pdbx_description
1 polymer ?
#
loop_
_entity_poly.entity_id
_entity_poly.type
_entity_poly.pdbx_seq_one_letter_code
_entity_poly.pdbx_strand_id
1 'polypeptide(L)'
;MNAEPVISRIQFVPKAKASTPLEERLRRDIDGEVMFDAASRGRYATDASIYQIMPIGVVVPRTRDAAISALQIAAEQGVAILARGAGTSQCGQTVGEALVIDNSKYLNAMVEFDPASQRAIVEPGMVLDLLNAKLKASNLWFPVDVSTAAQATIGGMAGNNSCGSRSIAYGNMVDNVSGIDAWLSGNQRFHFGDNALEKNNSEAFRKIASAMKSLYAREETEISDKMFPIARRVAGYNLDRLSPERFNLAHLLVGSEGTLAYFERVHLKLSALPKHKTLGVCHFPRFYDGMDAAQHIVKLGPSAVELVDRTMLNLSRGIAIYRKTVDAFLQGEPDCVLLVEFSGEVHAEQVAKLKQLGVLMADLGFPGGVVEIPDVALQKAVWEVRKAGLNIMMSMRGDGKPVSFIEDCAVPLPHLAEYTRRLTEVFQKHGTVGTWYAHASVGCLHVRPILNMKADGAAKMRAIAEEASQLVREYKGAYSGEHGDGLVRSEWIAPFLGPRLTAALGEIKSLFDPKGLMNPGKIVNPSKQDNRSLFRFKPEYAAQNIDTVLDWKDSGGFAGAIEMCNNNGTCRKFDAGTMCPSYRATGDEQHVTRGRANTLRLAMSGQLGGEGLDSDAVKDAMELCVSCKGCKRECPTGVDMAKMKIEFLHHYKRRHGHSLRDVLVGYLPRYAPLASKFSSLLNLRDTLPGAAWLAEKITGLSAKRTMPRWANENFLSGPASAVTAGHKGK
;
A
#
# COMPACT_ATOMS: atom_id res chain seq x y z
N MET A 1 -54.12 -33.12 -33.61
CA MET A 1 -53.55 -31.75 -33.69
C MET A 1 -53.65 -31.16 -32.30
N ASN A 2 -52.61 -31.36 -31.48
CA ASN A 2 -52.59 -30.98 -30.07
C ASN A 2 -51.84 -29.67 -29.93
N ALA A 3 -52.49 -28.67 -29.35
CA ALA A 3 -51.90 -27.39 -29.00
C ALA A 3 -51.06 -27.57 -27.72
N GLU A 4 -49.77 -27.23 -27.79
CA GLU A 4 -48.89 -27.16 -26.62
C GLU A 4 -49.12 -25.85 -25.85
N PRO A 5 -49.03 -25.86 -24.51
CA PRO A 5 -49.17 -24.67 -23.70
C PRO A 5 -47.87 -23.86 -23.68
N VAL A 6 -48.00 -22.56 -23.91
CA VAL A 6 -46.93 -21.57 -23.76
C VAL A 6 -46.57 -21.45 -22.28
N ILE A 7 -45.48 -22.09 -21.86
CA ILE A 7 -44.89 -21.87 -20.53
C ILE A 7 -44.15 -20.53 -20.57
N SER A 8 -44.74 -19.49 -19.97
CA SER A 8 -44.03 -18.24 -19.69
C SER A 8 -42.85 -18.53 -18.77
N ARG A 9 -41.61 -18.41 -19.27
CA ARG A 9 -40.41 -18.39 -18.43
C ARG A 9 -40.45 -17.12 -17.58
N ILE A 10 -40.98 -17.23 -16.37
CA ILE A 10 -40.75 -16.25 -15.30
C ILE A 10 -39.23 -16.30 -15.03
N GLN A 11 -38.50 -15.31 -15.54
CA GLN A 11 -37.15 -15.04 -15.07
C GLN A 11 -37.26 -14.55 -13.63
N PHE A 12 -36.94 -15.42 -12.68
CA PHE A 12 -36.58 -14.99 -11.34
C PHE A 12 -35.30 -14.17 -11.46
N VAL A 13 -35.44 -12.84 -11.50
CA VAL A 13 -34.35 -11.94 -11.06
C VAL A 13 -33.96 -12.45 -9.67
N PRO A 14 -32.70 -12.84 -9.42
CA PRO A 14 -32.33 -13.32 -8.11
C PRO A 14 -32.66 -12.21 -7.10
N LYS A 15 -33.56 -12.51 -6.16
CA LYS A 15 -33.86 -11.62 -5.03
C LYS A 15 -32.52 -11.15 -4.46
N ALA A 16 -32.36 -9.83 -4.31
CA ALA A 16 -31.28 -9.27 -3.51
C ALA A 16 -31.19 -10.09 -2.22
N LYS A 17 -29.99 -10.59 -1.88
CA LYS A 17 -29.76 -11.27 -0.60
C LYS A 17 -30.38 -10.39 0.49
N ALA A 18 -31.21 -10.99 1.36
CA ALA A 18 -31.77 -10.28 2.50
C ALA A 18 -30.63 -9.62 3.29
N SER A 19 -30.78 -8.34 3.61
CA SER A 19 -29.82 -7.59 4.41
C SER A 19 -29.59 -8.29 5.75
N THR A 20 -28.35 -8.30 6.21
CA THR A 20 -28.02 -8.88 7.53
C THR A 20 -28.39 -7.90 8.65
N PRO A 21 -28.69 -8.36 9.88
CA PRO A 21 -28.90 -7.47 11.02
C PRO A 21 -27.71 -6.52 11.29
N LEU A 22 -26.48 -6.95 10.96
CA LEU A 22 -25.29 -6.11 10.99
C LEU A 22 -25.39 -4.95 10.00
N GLU A 23 -25.67 -5.27 8.74
CA GLU A 23 -25.78 -4.29 7.66
C GLU A 23 -26.87 -3.25 7.96
N GLU A 24 -28.06 -3.69 8.36
CA GLU A 24 -29.18 -2.80 8.66
C GLU A 24 -28.85 -1.83 9.80
N ARG A 25 -28.25 -2.35 10.88
CA ARG A 25 -27.86 -1.54 12.03
C ARG A 25 -26.77 -0.52 11.66
N LEU A 26 -25.74 -0.95 10.93
CA LEU A 26 -24.68 -0.04 10.48
C LEU A 26 -25.22 1.05 9.56
N ARG A 27 -26.09 0.72 8.59
CA ARG A 27 -26.69 1.71 7.68
C ARG A 27 -27.55 2.74 8.41
N ARG A 28 -28.21 2.35 9.51
CA ARG A 28 -29.06 3.22 10.30
C ARG A 28 -28.26 4.11 11.26
N ASP A 29 -27.26 3.54 11.91
CA ASP A 29 -26.62 4.15 13.08
C ASP A 29 -25.28 4.84 12.79
N ILE A 30 -24.67 4.60 11.61
CA ILE A 30 -23.33 5.11 11.29
C ILE A 30 -23.36 6.28 10.32
N ASP A 31 -22.72 7.39 10.70
CA ASP A 31 -22.34 8.46 9.78
C ASP A 31 -21.10 8.07 8.97
N GLY A 32 -21.33 7.37 7.86
CA GLY A 32 -20.27 6.83 7.03
C GLY A 32 -20.78 6.11 5.80
N GLU A 33 -19.85 5.69 4.94
CA GLU A 33 -20.18 4.82 3.81
C GLU A 33 -20.21 3.37 4.30
N VAL A 34 -21.36 2.71 4.17
CA VAL A 34 -21.58 1.32 4.60
C VAL A 34 -21.81 0.44 3.38
N MET A 35 -20.88 -0.49 3.14
CA MET A 35 -20.81 -1.27 1.90
C MET A 35 -20.78 -2.78 2.16
N PHE A 36 -21.78 -3.49 1.64
CA PHE A 36 -21.95 -4.95 1.78
C PHE A 36 -22.10 -5.66 0.41
N ASP A 37 -22.13 -4.91 -0.69
CA ASP A 37 -22.16 -5.48 -2.03
C ASP A 37 -20.83 -6.17 -2.39
N ALA A 38 -20.90 -7.13 -3.32
CA ALA A 38 -19.76 -7.97 -3.67
C ALA A 38 -18.58 -7.17 -4.25
N ALA A 39 -18.84 -6.12 -5.03
CA ALA A 39 -17.80 -5.33 -5.68
C ALA A 39 -17.05 -4.46 -4.66
N SER A 40 -17.78 -3.79 -3.77
CA SER A 40 -17.16 -3.00 -2.69
C SER A 40 -16.37 -3.88 -1.74
N ARG A 41 -16.95 -4.97 -1.23
CA ARG A 41 -16.21 -5.92 -0.38
C ARG A 41 -14.97 -6.44 -1.11
N GLY A 42 -15.09 -6.78 -2.39
CA GLY A 42 -14.01 -7.35 -3.19
C GLY A 42 -12.85 -6.37 -3.44
N ARG A 43 -13.12 -5.07 -3.54
CA ARG A 43 -12.07 -4.03 -3.59
C ARG A 43 -11.24 -3.95 -2.31
N TYR A 44 -11.84 -4.31 -1.17
CA TYR A 44 -11.18 -4.38 0.15
C TYR A 44 -10.66 -5.78 0.51
N ALA A 45 -10.92 -6.79 -0.32
CA ALA A 45 -10.52 -8.17 -0.05
C ALA A 45 -9.04 -8.47 -0.31
N THR A 46 -8.29 -7.52 -0.86
CA THR A 46 -6.87 -7.67 -1.18
C THR A 46 -6.05 -6.50 -0.64
N ASP A 47 -4.77 -6.77 -0.44
CA ASP A 47 -3.68 -5.79 -0.32
C ASP A 47 -2.53 -6.23 -1.24
N ALA A 48 -1.30 -5.76 -1.00
CA ALA A 48 -0.16 -6.10 -1.84
C ALA A 48 0.39 -7.52 -1.62
N SER A 49 -0.19 -8.29 -0.69
CA SER A 49 0.16 -9.69 -0.45
C SER A 49 -0.45 -10.65 -1.49
N ILE A 50 -0.08 -11.93 -1.36
CA ILE A 50 -0.66 -13.03 -2.13
C ILE A 50 -2.08 -13.42 -1.71
N TYR A 51 -2.61 -12.86 -0.63
CA TYR A 51 -3.90 -13.27 -0.07
C TYR A 51 -5.09 -12.51 -0.67
N GLN A 52 -6.25 -13.15 -0.59
CA GLN A 52 -7.55 -12.54 -0.80
C GLN A 52 -8.58 -13.15 0.16
N ILE A 53 -9.12 -12.32 1.05
CA ILE A 53 -10.18 -12.72 1.99
C ILE A 53 -11.30 -11.71 1.89
N MET A 54 -12.51 -12.19 1.59
CA MET A 54 -13.69 -11.35 1.48
C MET A 54 -14.11 -10.84 2.86
N PRO A 55 -14.11 -9.51 3.12
CA PRO A 55 -14.67 -8.99 4.36
C PRO A 55 -16.16 -9.25 4.46
N ILE A 56 -16.72 -9.19 5.67
CA ILE A 56 -18.17 -9.30 5.91
C ILE A 56 -18.86 -8.05 5.35
N GLY A 57 -18.30 -6.88 5.65
CA GLY A 57 -18.72 -5.58 5.14
C GLY A 57 -17.60 -4.55 5.32
N VAL A 58 -17.78 -3.37 4.77
CA VAL A 58 -16.82 -2.26 4.87
C VAL A 58 -17.54 -1.00 5.35
N VAL A 59 -16.92 -0.30 6.30
CA VAL A 59 -17.36 1.01 6.79
C VAL A 59 -16.24 2.01 6.56
N VAL A 60 -16.57 3.13 5.93
CA VAL A 60 -15.70 4.31 5.82
C VAL A 60 -16.32 5.42 6.67
N PRO A 61 -15.96 5.52 7.96
CA PRO A 61 -16.57 6.47 8.88
C PRO A 61 -16.15 7.91 8.57
N ARG A 62 -17.08 8.87 8.63
CA ARG A 62 -16.77 10.30 8.44
C ARG A 62 -16.17 10.94 9.69
N THR A 63 -16.50 10.41 10.86
CA THR A 63 -16.09 10.93 12.16
C THR A 63 -15.50 9.82 13.03
N ARG A 64 -14.73 10.21 14.05
CA ARG A 64 -14.20 9.26 15.03
C ARG A 64 -15.34 8.53 15.74
N ASP A 65 -16.39 9.25 16.13
CA ASP A 65 -17.55 8.68 16.81
C ASP A 65 -18.22 7.60 15.95
N ALA A 66 -18.37 7.85 14.64
CA ALA A 66 -18.89 6.85 13.71
C ALA A 66 -18.00 5.59 13.62
N ALA A 67 -16.67 5.75 13.68
CA ALA A 67 -15.76 4.61 13.71
C ALA A 67 -15.90 3.78 15.00
N ILE A 68 -16.03 4.46 16.15
CA ILE A 68 -16.24 3.80 17.44
C ILE A 68 -17.61 3.12 17.51
N SER A 69 -18.67 3.74 16.99
CA SER A 69 -19.97 3.10 16.90
C SER A 69 -19.93 1.85 16.01
N ALA A 70 -19.20 1.88 14.89
CA ALA A 70 -19.03 0.69 14.04
C ALA A 70 -18.27 -0.44 14.77
N LEU A 71 -17.22 -0.10 15.52
CA LEU A 71 -16.49 -1.01 16.40
C LEU A 71 -17.42 -1.67 17.43
N GLN A 72 -18.21 -0.85 18.13
CA GLN A 72 -19.15 -1.29 19.17
C GLN A 72 -20.23 -2.21 18.61
N ILE A 73 -20.85 -1.83 17.48
CA ILE A 73 -21.88 -2.62 16.81
C ILE A 73 -21.32 -3.99 16.39
N ALA A 74 -20.12 -4.02 15.81
CA ALA A 74 -19.47 -5.29 15.46
C ALA A 74 -19.19 -6.15 16.70
N ALA A 75 -18.65 -5.54 17.77
CA ALA A 75 -18.34 -6.23 19.01
C ALA A 75 -19.58 -6.82 19.71
N GLU A 76 -20.69 -6.08 19.72
CA GLU A 76 -21.99 -6.53 20.25
C GLU A 76 -22.56 -7.69 19.44
N GLN A 77 -22.37 -7.70 18.12
CA GLN A 77 -22.82 -8.78 17.25
C GLN A 77 -21.83 -9.95 17.13
N GLY A 78 -20.70 -9.91 17.86
CA GLY A 78 -19.68 -10.97 17.81
C GLY A 78 -18.97 -11.06 16.46
N VAL A 79 -18.94 -9.98 15.70
CA VAL A 79 -18.32 -9.90 14.38
C VAL A 79 -16.87 -9.45 14.54
N ALA A 80 -15.95 -10.14 13.87
CA ALA A 80 -14.54 -9.76 13.85
C ALA A 80 -14.36 -8.35 13.24
N ILE A 81 -13.36 -7.63 13.73
CA ILE A 81 -13.08 -6.23 13.39
C ILE A 81 -11.69 -6.16 12.76
N LEU A 82 -11.60 -5.43 11.65
CA LEU A 82 -10.33 -5.13 11.00
C LEU A 82 -10.20 -3.63 10.77
N ALA A 83 -9.33 -2.98 11.55
CA ALA A 83 -8.94 -1.59 11.28
C ALA A 83 -8.06 -1.55 10.04
N ARG A 84 -8.37 -0.66 9.09
CA ARG A 84 -7.64 -0.55 7.83
C ARG A 84 -7.24 0.90 7.55
N GLY A 85 -6.00 1.05 7.07
CA GLY A 85 -5.50 2.27 6.45
C GLY A 85 -5.63 2.19 4.93
N ALA A 86 -4.56 2.53 4.21
CA ALA A 86 -4.56 2.45 2.75
C ALA A 86 -4.44 1.04 2.16
N GLY A 87 -4.29 -0.02 2.95
CA GLY A 87 -4.18 -1.40 2.45
C GLY A 87 -2.93 -1.64 1.59
N THR A 88 -1.78 -1.14 2.04
CA THR A 88 -0.48 -1.22 1.34
C THR A 88 0.38 -2.40 1.79
N SER A 89 -0.11 -3.16 2.78
CA SER A 89 0.54 -4.33 3.37
C SER A 89 0.94 -5.36 2.32
N GLN A 90 2.10 -5.98 2.52
CA GLN A 90 2.60 -7.10 1.72
C GLN A 90 2.38 -8.45 2.40
N CYS A 91 1.85 -8.45 3.63
CA CYS A 91 1.83 -9.63 4.49
C CYS A 91 0.41 -10.09 4.85
N GLY A 92 -0.62 -9.44 4.30
CA GLY A 92 -2.01 -9.81 4.54
C GLY A 92 -2.56 -9.28 5.86
N GLN A 93 -1.93 -8.27 6.48
CA GLN A 93 -2.45 -7.65 7.71
C GLN A 93 -3.83 -7.03 7.51
N THR A 94 -4.10 -6.55 6.30
CA THR A 94 -5.26 -5.70 6.03
C THR A 94 -6.43 -6.45 5.41
N VAL A 95 -6.34 -7.77 5.30
CA VAL A 95 -7.41 -8.63 4.76
C VAL A 95 -7.91 -9.60 5.82
N GLY A 96 -9.21 -9.89 5.81
CA GLY A 96 -9.84 -10.78 6.77
C GLY A 96 -11.35 -10.85 6.58
N GLU A 97 -11.96 -11.94 7.04
CA GLU A 97 -13.41 -12.09 7.11
C GLU A 97 -13.93 -11.34 8.35
N ALA A 98 -13.99 -10.02 8.23
CA ALA A 98 -14.28 -9.09 9.31
C ALA A 98 -15.11 -7.91 8.80
N LEU A 99 -15.66 -7.12 9.72
CA LEU A 99 -16.06 -5.75 9.41
C LEU A 99 -14.78 -4.91 9.24
N VAL A 100 -14.53 -4.46 8.03
CA VAL A 100 -13.39 -3.59 7.73
C VAL A 100 -13.78 -2.14 8.01
N ILE A 101 -13.01 -1.46 8.85
CA ILE A 101 -13.17 -0.03 9.15
C ILE A 101 -12.01 0.73 8.50
N ASP A 102 -12.28 1.41 7.39
CA ASP A 102 -11.28 2.17 6.63
C ASP A 102 -11.17 3.62 7.10
N ASN A 103 -10.05 3.94 7.74
CA ASN A 103 -9.80 5.25 8.36
C ASN A 103 -9.21 6.28 7.40
N SER A 104 -8.79 5.85 6.21
CA SER A 104 -7.89 6.64 5.35
C SER A 104 -8.55 7.81 4.62
N LYS A 105 -9.87 7.78 4.42
CA LYS A 105 -10.59 8.80 3.65
C LYS A 105 -10.90 10.06 4.45
N TYR A 106 -11.44 9.90 5.67
CA TYR A 106 -11.92 11.04 6.47
C TYR A 106 -11.16 11.24 7.79
N LEU A 107 -10.62 10.17 8.40
CA LEU A 107 -9.95 10.25 9.71
C LEU A 107 -8.45 10.48 9.55
N ASN A 108 -8.09 11.60 8.91
CA ASN A 108 -6.72 11.93 8.51
C ASN A 108 -6.25 13.33 8.96
N ALA A 109 -6.80 13.84 10.07
CA ALA A 109 -6.42 15.13 10.63
C ALA A 109 -5.12 15.08 11.44
N MET A 110 -4.40 16.22 11.45
CA MET A 110 -3.39 16.51 12.47
C MET A 110 -4.13 17.22 13.60
N VAL A 111 -4.39 16.48 14.67
CA VAL A 111 -5.26 16.90 15.79
C VAL A 111 -4.57 17.97 16.63
N GLU A 112 -3.30 17.76 16.95
CA GLU A 112 -2.46 18.70 17.70
C GLU A 112 -1.07 18.75 17.08
N PHE A 113 -0.42 19.91 17.14
CA PHE A 113 0.97 20.09 16.70
C PHE A 113 1.65 21.12 17.60
N ASP A 114 2.73 20.71 18.24
CA ASP A 114 3.58 21.55 19.06
C ASP A 114 5.02 21.50 18.53
N PRO A 115 5.47 22.53 17.79
CA PRO A 115 6.83 22.59 17.26
C PRO A 115 7.89 22.78 18.36
N ALA A 116 7.53 23.39 19.50
CA ALA A 116 8.49 23.66 20.58
C ALA A 116 8.90 22.37 21.29
N SER A 117 7.92 21.49 21.57
CA SER A 117 8.21 20.16 22.12
C SER A 117 8.49 19.08 21.06
N GLN A 118 8.47 19.43 19.77
CA GLN A 118 8.65 18.52 18.63
C GLN A 118 7.64 17.35 18.66
N ARG A 119 6.36 17.66 18.85
CA ARG A 119 5.30 16.65 18.97
C ARG A 119 4.13 16.93 18.04
N ALA A 120 3.49 15.86 17.59
CA ALA A 120 2.21 15.92 16.89
C ALA A 120 1.29 14.80 17.33
N ILE A 121 -0.02 15.05 17.34
CA ILE A 121 -1.05 14.03 17.52
C ILE A 121 -1.84 13.97 16.23
N VAL A 122 -1.98 12.77 15.67
CA VAL A 122 -2.65 12.57 14.37
C VAL A 122 -3.71 11.49 14.47
N GLU A 123 -4.71 11.58 13.61
CA GLU A 123 -5.66 10.50 13.37
C GLU A 123 -4.99 9.37 12.56
N PRO A 124 -5.44 8.11 12.73
CA PRO A 124 -4.77 6.93 12.15
C PRO A 124 -4.72 6.95 10.62
N GLY A 125 -5.65 7.63 9.94
CA GLY A 125 -5.70 7.76 8.48
C GLY A 125 -4.75 8.81 7.90
N MET A 126 -4.01 9.57 8.72
CA MET A 126 -3.04 10.56 8.25
C MET A 126 -2.01 9.91 7.34
N VAL A 127 -1.83 10.42 6.11
CA VAL A 127 -0.81 9.92 5.17
C VAL A 127 0.54 10.56 5.48
N LEU A 128 1.61 9.77 5.49
CA LEU A 128 2.96 10.21 5.87
C LEU A 128 3.46 11.43 5.07
N ASP A 129 3.39 11.40 3.74
CA ASP A 129 3.85 12.53 2.91
C ASP A 129 3.00 13.79 3.14
N LEU A 130 1.71 13.64 3.46
CA LEU A 130 0.84 14.78 3.80
C LEU A 130 1.19 15.36 5.18
N LEU A 131 1.51 14.51 6.15
CA LEU A 131 2.00 14.94 7.45
C LEU A 131 3.31 15.73 7.29
N ASN A 132 4.30 15.15 6.61
CA ASN A 132 5.60 15.79 6.42
C ASN A 132 5.51 17.08 5.59
N ALA A 133 4.59 17.17 4.63
CA ALA A 133 4.31 18.42 3.94
C ALA A 133 3.82 19.54 4.88
N LYS A 134 3.00 19.20 5.89
CA LYS A 134 2.50 20.16 6.90
C LYS A 134 3.60 20.58 7.89
N LEU A 135 4.46 19.65 8.29
CA LEU A 135 5.52 19.90 9.29
C LEU A 135 6.69 20.71 8.74
N LYS A 136 6.93 20.64 7.42
CA LYS A 136 8.10 21.24 6.77
C LYS A 136 8.26 22.74 7.03
N ALA A 137 7.16 23.49 7.16
CA ALA A 137 7.18 24.93 7.43
C ALA A 137 7.83 25.28 8.79
N SER A 138 7.85 24.34 9.73
CA SER A 138 8.46 24.48 11.05
C SER A 138 9.85 23.84 11.15
N ASN A 139 10.48 23.47 10.01
CA ASN A 139 11.76 22.73 9.96
C ASN A 139 11.73 21.40 10.72
N LEU A 140 10.55 20.78 10.83
CA LEU A 140 10.35 19.48 11.45
C LEU A 140 9.83 18.47 10.44
N TRP A 141 10.00 17.18 10.75
CA TRP A 141 9.42 16.07 10.02
C TRP A 141 9.24 14.86 10.94
N PHE A 142 8.38 13.93 10.55
CA PHE A 142 8.30 12.60 11.14
C PHE A 142 9.25 11.66 10.38
N PRO A 143 10.25 11.06 11.06
CA PRO A 143 11.42 10.51 10.40
C PRO A 143 11.29 9.08 9.87
N VAL A 144 10.20 8.37 10.19
CA VAL A 144 9.99 6.98 9.74
C VAL A 144 9.54 6.98 8.27
N ASP A 145 10.49 6.76 7.35
CA ASP A 145 10.36 7.03 5.92
C ASP A 145 10.11 5.77 5.06
N VAL A 146 8.91 5.22 5.14
CA VAL A 146 8.49 4.05 4.35
C VAL A 146 8.49 4.32 2.84
N SER A 147 8.77 3.29 2.03
CA SER A 147 8.71 3.39 0.56
C SER A 147 7.32 3.77 0.01
N THR A 148 6.27 3.49 0.77
CA THR A 148 4.86 3.78 0.42
C THR A 148 4.33 5.09 1.03
N ALA A 149 5.21 6.01 1.45
CA ALA A 149 4.86 7.23 2.18
C ALA A 149 3.76 8.11 1.55
N ALA A 150 3.59 8.04 0.23
CA ALA A 150 2.58 8.82 -0.49
C ALA A 150 1.15 8.32 -0.28
N GLN A 151 0.99 7.13 0.30
CA GLN A 151 -0.31 6.50 0.57
C GLN A 151 -0.38 5.81 1.94
N ALA A 152 0.75 5.42 2.54
CA ALA A 152 0.78 4.77 3.84
C ALA A 152 0.26 5.71 4.93
N THR A 153 -0.63 5.18 5.77
CA THR A 153 -1.27 5.91 6.85
C THR A 153 -0.53 5.66 8.16
N ILE A 154 -0.39 6.67 9.03
CA ILE A 154 0.33 6.58 10.31
C ILE A 154 -0.20 5.44 11.19
N GLY A 155 -1.52 5.22 11.25
CA GLY A 155 -2.10 4.12 12.03
C GLY A 155 -1.67 2.74 11.52
N GLY A 156 -1.60 2.57 10.19
CA GLY A 156 -1.08 1.36 9.56
C GLY A 156 0.42 1.17 9.80
N MET A 157 1.20 2.24 9.71
CA MET A 157 2.63 2.21 10.04
C MET A 157 2.87 1.80 11.49
N ALA A 158 2.11 2.39 12.43
CA ALA A 158 2.17 2.04 13.84
C ALA A 158 1.75 0.58 14.08
N GLY A 159 0.67 0.13 13.42
CA GLY A 159 0.22 -1.25 13.47
C GLY A 159 1.28 -2.25 13.03
N ASN A 160 2.10 -1.91 12.04
CA ASN A 160 3.16 -2.78 11.51
C ASN A 160 4.55 -2.53 12.11
N ASN A 161 4.68 -1.62 13.10
CA ASN A 161 5.99 -1.13 13.58
C ASN A 161 6.95 -0.77 12.43
N SER A 162 6.45 -0.08 11.41
CA SER A 162 7.17 0.13 10.15
C SER A 162 8.52 0.83 10.33
N CYS A 163 9.39 0.62 9.34
CA CYS A 163 10.71 1.22 9.26
C CYS A 163 10.88 1.93 7.90
N GLY A 164 12.04 2.55 7.69
CA GLY A 164 12.38 3.17 6.42
C GLY A 164 13.89 3.26 6.23
N SER A 165 14.32 3.74 5.07
CA SER A 165 15.74 3.78 4.70
C SER A 165 16.63 4.48 5.74
N ARG A 166 16.07 5.40 6.53
CA ARG A 166 16.82 6.18 7.51
C ARG A 166 16.72 5.63 8.94
N SER A 167 16.22 4.41 9.12
CA SER A 167 16.07 3.81 10.46
C SER A 167 17.39 3.64 11.22
N ILE A 168 18.54 3.57 10.54
CA ILE A 168 19.84 3.54 11.23
C ILE A 168 20.10 4.85 12.01
N ALA A 169 19.53 5.97 11.56
CA ALA A 169 19.66 7.26 12.21
C ALA A 169 18.49 7.59 13.15
N TYR A 170 17.28 7.12 12.85
CA TYR A 170 16.05 7.56 13.55
C TYR A 170 15.24 6.43 14.21
N GLY A 171 15.67 5.18 14.10
CA GLY A 171 14.92 4.03 14.60
C GLY A 171 13.63 3.75 13.82
N ASN A 172 12.72 3.02 14.45
CA ASN A 172 11.49 2.51 13.83
C ASN A 172 10.26 3.24 14.39
N MET A 173 9.05 2.84 14.02
CA MET A 173 7.81 3.41 14.59
C MET A 173 7.79 3.38 16.12
N VAL A 174 8.19 2.28 16.75
CA VAL A 174 8.16 2.13 18.22
C VAL A 174 9.03 3.16 18.94
N ASP A 175 10.12 3.61 18.33
CA ASP A 175 11.02 4.61 18.90
C ASP A 175 10.47 6.05 18.76
N ASN A 176 9.60 6.25 17.75
CA ASN A 176 9.06 7.56 17.37
C ASN A 176 7.59 7.77 17.80
N VAL A 177 6.94 6.76 18.39
CA VAL A 177 5.58 6.87 18.98
C VAL A 177 5.71 7.01 20.50
N SER A 178 5.16 8.10 21.06
CA SER A 178 5.15 8.34 22.51
C SER A 178 3.86 7.85 23.19
N GLY A 179 2.80 7.66 22.42
CA GLY A 179 1.50 7.23 22.95
C GLY A 179 0.47 6.96 21.88
N ILE A 180 -0.58 6.21 22.23
CA ILE A 180 -1.71 5.83 21.40
C ILE A 180 -2.97 5.90 22.27
N ASP A 181 -3.97 6.67 21.82
CA ASP A 181 -5.33 6.57 22.35
C ASP A 181 -6.04 5.45 21.58
N ALA A 182 -6.55 4.44 22.30
CA ALA A 182 -7.06 3.22 21.66
C ALA A 182 -8.28 2.63 22.37
N TRP A 183 -9.04 1.86 21.61
CA TRP A 183 -10.22 1.12 22.06
C TRP A 183 -9.95 -0.38 22.02
N LEU A 184 -10.26 -1.06 23.12
CA LEU A 184 -10.23 -2.52 23.21
C LEU A 184 -11.58 -3.11 22.76
N SER A 185 -11.62 -4.41 22.47
CA SER A 185 -12.84 -5.07 21.98
C SER A 185 -13.98 -5.09 23.01
N GLY A 186 -13.68 -4.90 24.29
CA GLY A 186 -14.64 -4.75 25.38
C GLY A 186 -15.27 -3.35 25.49
N ASN A 187 -15.17 -2.50 24.47
CA ASN A 187 -15.65 -1.12 24.47
C ASN A 187 -15.00 -0.22 25.54
N GLN A 188 -13.74 -0.51 25.87
CA GLN A 188 -12.96 0.27 26.82
C GLN A 188 -11.99 1.16 26.06
N ARG A 189 -11.95 2.44 26.41
CA ARG A 189 -11.03 3.43 25.85
C ARG A 189 -9.90 3.71 26.83
N PHE A 190 -8.66 3.63 26.37
CA PHE A 190 -7.49 3.98 27.17
C PHE A 190 -6.46 4.80 26.41
N HIS A 191 -5.69 5.59 27.15
CA HIS A 191 -4.44 6.21 26.69
C HIS A 191 -3.25 5.30 27.02
N PHE A 192 -2.60 4.75 26.02
CA PHE A 192 -1.35 4.02 26.19
C PHE A 192 -0.20 4.98 25.92
N GLY A 193 0.65 5.26 26.89
CA GLY A 193 1.70 6.27 26.73
C GLY A 193 2.35 6.63 28.05
N ASP A 194 3.16 7.68 28.03
CA ASP A 194 3.69 8.27 29.25
C ASP A 194 2.53 8.81 30.12
N ASN A 195 2.62 8.62 31.44
CA ASN A 195 1.58 8.97 32.42
C ASN A 195 0.23 8.24 32.22
N ALA A 196 0.22 7.08 31.57
CA ALA A 196 -1.00 6.32 31.31
C ALA A 196 -1.78 5.93 32.60
N LEU A 197 -1.10 5.66 33.72
CA LEU A 197 -1.79 5.35 34.98
C LEU A 197 -2.64 6.53 35.50
N GLU A 198 -2.11 7.75 35.36
CA GLU A 198 -2.81 8.98 35.75
C GLU A 198 -3.98 9.26 34.81
N LYS A 199 -3.72 9.19 33.49
CA LYS A 199 -4.72 9.51 32.46
C LYS A 199 -5.89 8.53 32.37
N ASN A 200 -5.67 7.25 32.69
CA ASN A 200 -6.72 6.24 32.58
C ASN A 200 -7.50 5.98 33.86
N ASN A 201 -7.06 6.52 35.01
CA ASN A 201 -7.60 6.36 36.38
C ASN A 201 -8.70 5.29 36.56
N SER A 202 -8.40 4.03 36.22
CA SER A 202 -9.38 2.94 36.22
C SER A 202 -8.72 1.63 36.65
N GLU A 203 -9.49 0.79 37.33
CA GLU A 203 -9.03 -0.52 37.79
C GLU A 203 -8.70 -1.44 36.61
N ALA A 204 -9.48 -1.38 35.53
CA ALA A 204 -9.25 -2.15 34.31
C ALA A 204 -7.86 -1.87 33.72
N PHE A 205 -7.47 -0.60 33.59
CA PHE A 205 -6.14 -0.26 33.08
C PHE A 205 -5.01 -0.65 34.05
N ARG A 206 -5.21 -0.47 35.36
CA ARG A 206 -4.24 -0.92 36.37
C ARG A 206 -4.00 -2.43 36.30
N LYS A 207 -5.05 -3.22 36.07
CA LYS A 207 -4.94 -4.67 35.87
C LYS A 207 -4.11 -5.00 34.62
N ILE A 208 -4.33 -4.32 33.50
CA ILE A 208 -3.53 -4.51 32.28
C ILE A 208 -2.07 -4.17 32.55
N ALA A 209 -1.79 -2.99 33.12
CA ALA A 209 -0.43 -2.56 33.38
C ALA A 209 0.31 -3.49 34.36
N SER A 210 -0.36 -3.95 35.41
CA SER A 210 0.20 -4.93 36.36
C SER A 210 0.49 -6.26 35.67
N ALA A 211 -0.45 -6.79 34.90
CA ALA A 211 -0.27 -8.04 34.17
C ALA A 211 0.91 -7.99 33.19
N MET A 212 1.10 -6.87 32.48
CA MET A 212 2.24 -6.71 31.57
C MET A 212 3.57 -6.65 32.31
N LYS A 213 3.64 -5.98 33.47
CA LYS A 213 4.84 -5.97 34.32
C LYS A 213 5.16 -7.36 34.86
N SER A 214 4.15 -8.08 35.37
CA SER A 214 4.32 -9.44 35.88
C SER A 214 4.74 -10.42 34.77
N LEU A 215 4.17 -10.29 33.57
CA LEU A 215 4.57 -11.09 32.41
C LEU A 215 6.02 -10.82 32.03
N TYR A 216 6.43 -9.55 31.91
CA TYR A 216 7.83 -9.24 31.62
C TYR A 216 8.78 -9.80 32.68
N ALA A 217 8.51 -9.56 33.97
CA ALA A 217 9.36 -10.06 35.05
C ALA A 217 9.48 -11.59 35.06
N ARG A 218 8.41 -12.31 34.71
CA ARG A 218 8.39 -13.77 34.59
C ARG A 218 9.19 -14.27 33.38
N GLU A 219 9.15 -13.53 32.27
CA GLU A 219 9.72 -13.94 30.98
C GLU A 219 11.06 -13.28 30.65
N GLU A 220 11.60 -12.42 31.52
CA GLU A 220 12.76 -11.56 31.24
C GLU A 220 13.96 -12.32 30.65
N THR A 221 14.33 -13.45 31.25
CA THR A 221 15.44 -14.29 30.75
C THR A 221 15.15 -14.83 29.35
N GLU A 222 13.95 -15.36 29.12
CA GLU A 222 13.56 -15.91 27.82
C GLU A 222 13.48 -14.81 26.75
N ILE A 223 12.98 -13.62 27.11
CA ILE A 223 12.98 -12.44 26.25
C ILE A 223 14.41 -12.08 25.86
N SER A 224 15.33 -11.98 26.83
CA SER A 224 16.74 -11.65 26.55
C SER A 224 17.42 -12.69 25.65
N ASP A 225 17.13 -13.97 25.85
CA ASP A 225 17.75 -15.06 25.09
C ASP A 225 17.21 -15.17 23.65
N LYS A 226 15.90 -15.00 23.46
CA LYS A 226 15.23 -15.18 22.16
C LYS A 226 15.12 -13.91 21.34
N MET A 227 14.99 -12.75 22.00
CA MET A 227 14.89 -11.44 21.36
C MET A 227 16.24 -10.71 21.40
N PHE A 228 17.29 -11.35 20.88
CA PHE A 228 18.63 -10.76 20.83
C PHE A 228 18.65 -9.41 20.06
N PRO A 229 19.61 -8.53 20.38
CA PRO A 229 19.66 -7.19 19.81
C PRO A 229 20.05 -7.23 18.32
N ILE A 230 19.07 -7.00 17.46
CA ILE A 230 19.24 -6.71 16.04
C ILE A 230 18.53 -5.39 15.73
N ALA A 231 19.06 -4.61 14.78
CA ALA A 231 18.56 -3.26 14.48
C ALA A 231 17.08 -3.22 14.09
N ARG A 232 16.58 -4.28 13.45
CA ARG A 232 15.18 -4.38 13.01
C ARG A 232 14.59 -5.75 13.35
N ARG A 233 13.51 -5.73 14.12
CA ARG A 233 12.73 -6.90 14.51
C ARG A 233 11.28 -6.48 14.77
N VAL A 234 10.35 -7.11 14.05
CA VAL A 234 8.89 -6.92 14.21
C VAL A 234 8.22 -8.30 14.20
N ALA A 235 8.69 -9.19 15.07
CA ALA A 235 8.16 -10.54 15.20
C ALA A 235 7.39 -10.65 16.52
N GLY A 236 6.07 -10.84 16.42
CA GLY A 236 5.14 -10.79 17.54
C GLY A 236 5.01 -9.41 18.17
N TYR A 237 4.53 -9.38 19.42
CA TYR A 237 4.50 -8.14 20.19
C TYR A 237 5.88 -7.77 20.73
N ASN A 238 6.16 -6.48 20.91
CA ASN A 238 7.46 -5.98 21.40
C ASN A 238 7.68 -6.22 22.90
N LEU A 239 7.83 -7.49 23.32
CA LEU A 239 7.96 -7.89 24.72
C LEU A 239 9.19 -7.27 25.41
N ASP A 240 10.28 -7.08 24.68
CA ASP A 240 11.51 -6.40 25.11
C ASP A 240 11.29 -4.93 25.49
N ARG A 241 10.22 -4.31 24.98
CA ARG A 241 9.86 -2.92 25.31
C ARG A 241 8.99 -2.80 26.57
N LEU A 242 8.69 -3.91 27.24
CA LEU A 242 8.01 -3.92 28.53
C LEU A 242 8.97 -3.86 29.73
N SER A 243 10.27 -3.65 29.51
CA SER A 243 11.23 -3.54 30.60
C SER A 243 10.91 -2.36 31.53
N PRO A 244 11.21 -2.45 32.84
CA PRO A 244 10.90 -1.38 33.80
C PRO A 244 11.46 0.00 33.40
N GLU A 245 12.65 0.04 32.80
CA GLU A 245 13.33 1.27 32.36
C GLU A 245 12.64 1.93 31.15
N ARG A 246 11.91 1.16 30.35
CA ARG A 246 11.30 1.60 29.08
C ARG A 246 9.80 1.39 29.05
N PHE A 247 9.16 1.24 30.21
CA PHE A 247 7.77 0.81 30.30
C PHE A 247 6.79 1.85 29.76
N ASN A 248 6.46 1.73 28.47
CA ASN A 248 5.40 2.45 27.80
C ASN A 248 4.54 1.46 27.03
N LEU A 249 3.30 1.24 27.48
CA LEU A 249 2.40 0.25 26.88
C LEU A 249 1.97 0.59 25.45
N ALA A 250 2.20 1.82 24.96
CA ALA A 250 2.03 2.12 23.55
C ALA A 250 2.96 1.28 22.68
N HIS A 251 4.16 0.94 23.18
CA HIS A 251 5.15 0.15 22.46
C HIS A 251 4.72 -1.30 22.24
N LEU A 252 3.81 -1.81 23.08
CA LEU A 252 3.14 -3.08 22.87
C LEU A 252 2.11 -3.01 21.73
N LEU A 253 1.40 -1.88 21.64
CA LEU A 253 0.41 -1.66 20.58
C LEU A 253 1.09 -1.40 19.23
N VAL A 254 2.22 -0.70 19.19
CA VAL A 254 3.03 -0.58 17.98
C VAL A 254 3.51 -1.98 17.56
N GLY A 255 3.21 -2.40 16.33
CA GLY A 255 3.48 -3.76 15.85
C GLY A 255 2.37 -4.78 16.16
N SER A 256 1.28 -4.38 16.81
CA SER A 256 0.17 -5.30 17.13
C SER A 256 -0.76 -5.60 15.94
N GLU A 257 -0.59 -4.95 14.79
CA GLU A 257 -1.37 -5.20 13.57
C GLU A 257 -2.90 -5.11 13.76
N GLY A 258 -3.35 -4.33 14.73
CA GLY A 258 -4.76 -4.21 15.08
C GLY A 258 -5.35 -5.45 15.76
N THR A 259 -4.51 -6.39 16.25
CA THR A 259 -4.96 -7.58 16.98
C THR A 259 -5.25 -7.28 18.45
N LEU A 260 -4.75 -6.18 19.01
CA LEU A 260 -4.96 -5.82 20.42
C LEU A 260 -5.97 -4.70 20.61
N ALA A 261 -5.96 -3.69 19.73
CA ALA A 261 -6.79 -2.50 19.89
C ALA A 261 -7.04 -1.78 18.55
N TYR A 262 -8.11 -0.98 18.50
CA TYR A 262 -8.37 -0.01 17.45
C TYR A 262 -7.78 1.34 17.84
N PHE A 263 -6.96 1.95 16.99
CA PHE A 263 -6.29 3.22 17.28
C PHE A 263 -7.18 4.40 16.93
N GLU A 264 -7.41 5.28 17.90
CA GLU A 264 -8.14 6.54 17.71
C GLU A 264 -7.18 7.68 17.38
N ARG A 265 -6.05 7.77 18.09
CA ARG A 265 -5.01 8.79 17.88
C ARG A 265 -3.62 8.23 18.11
N VAL A 266 -2.65 8.72 17.35
CA VAL A 266 -1.23 8.36 17.49
C VAL A 266 -0.43 9.61 17.85
N HIS A 267 0.33 9.53 18.93
CA HIS A 267 1.17 10.61 19.46
C HIS A 267 2.60 10.38 18.96
N LEU A 268 3.10 11.32 18.17
CA LEU A 268 4.36 11.23 17.43
C LEU A 268 5.41 12.16 18.03
N LYS A 269 6.64 11.65 18.08
CA LYS A 269 7.86 12.45 18.23
C LYS A 269 8.34 12.88 16.85
N LEU A 270 8.71 14.14 16.71
CA LEU A 270 9.20 14.73 15.47
C LEU A 270 10.71 14.95 15.57
N SER A 271 11.36 15.03 14.42
CA SER A 271 12.78 15.31 14.30
C SER A 271 13.01 16.62 13.56
N ALA A 272 14.15 17.27 13.82
CA ALA A 272 14.63 18.35 12.98
C ALA A 272 14.88 17.85 11.54
N LEU A 273 14.50 18.65 10.56
CA LEU A 273 14.74 18.35 9.15
C LEU A 273 16.22 18.61 8.82
N PRO A 274 16.99 17.60 8.35
CA PRO A 274 18.39 17.81 8.00
C PRO A 274 18.55 18.86 6.89
N LYS A 275 19.47 19.83 7.09
CA LYS A 275 19.71 20.93 6.15
C LYS A 275 20.52 20.52 4.92
N HIS A 276 21.48 19.61 5.09
CA HIS A 276 22.37 19.19 4.03
C HIS A 276 22.40 17.68 3.89
N LYS A 277 22.48 17.22 2.63
CA LYS A 277 22.58 15.81 2.26
C LYS A 277 23.59 15.64 1.13
N THR A 278 24.30 14.52 1.16
CA THR A 278 25.18 14.06 0.09
C THR A 278 24.95 12.57 -0.14
N LEU A 279 25.05 12.13 -1.40
CA LEU A 279 24.86 10.73 -1.77
C LEU A 279 26.11 10.20 -2.48
N GLY A 280 26.57 9.01 -2.07
CA GLY A 280 27.55 8.22 -2.80
C GLY A 280 26.90 6.97 -3.38
N VAL A 281 27.22 6.62 -4.63
CA VAL A 281 26.79 5.36 -5.25
C VAL A 281 28.00 4.45 -5.42
N CYS A 282 28.11 3.45 -4.55
CA CYS A 282 29.18 2.47 -4.55
C CYS A 282 28.85 1.32 -5.51
N HIS A 283 29.74 1.03 -6.46
CA HIS A 283 29.55 0.02 -7.51
C HIS A 283 30.32 -1.26 -7.17
N PHE A 284 29.66 -2.41 -7.32
CA PHE A 284 30.27 -3.71 -7.04
C PHE A 284 30.10 -4.67 -8.23
N PRO A 285 31.20 -5.30 -8.71
CA PRO A 285 31.13 -6.27 -9.81
C PRO A 285 30.56 -7.62 -9.36
N ARG A 286 30.57 -7.92 -8.05
CA ARG A 286 29.95 -9.10 -7.47
C ARG A 286 28.99 -8.69 -6.37
N PHE A 287 27.81 -9.31 -6.35
CA PHE A 287 26.80 -9.04 -5.32
C PHE A 287 27.31 -9.25 -3.89
N TYR A 288 28.12 -10.30 -3.68
CA TYR A 288 28.71 -10.66 -2.38
C TYR A 288 29.53 -9.50 -1.79
N ASP A 289 30.36 -8.85 -2.62
CA ASP A 289 31.24 -7.77 -2.18
C ASP A 289 30.44 -6.56 -1.68
N GLY A 290 29.31 -6.25 -2.33
CA GLY A 290 28.42 -5.19 -1.88
C GLY A 290 27.77 -5.51 -0.53
N MET A 291 27.37 -6.76 -0.30
CA MET A 291 26.80 -7.18 0.99
C MET A 291 27.83 -7.20 2.10
N ASP A 292 29.08 -7.57 1.81
CA ASP A 292 30.18 -7.52 2.77
C ASP A 292 30.56 -6.07 3.12
N ALA A 293 30.68 -5.20 2.11
CA ALA A 293 31.05 -3.79 2.30
C ALA A 293 30.11 -3.02 3.24
N ALA A 294 28.83 -3.42 3.33
CA ALA A 294 27.85 -2.77 4.19
C ALA A 294 28.33 -2.66 5.65
N GLN A 295 28.97 -3.71 6.20
CA GLN A 295 29.45 -3.71 7.59
C GLN A 295 30.58 -2.69 7.84
N HIS A 296 31.32 -2.31 6.80
CA HIS A 296 32.39 -1.33 6.86
C HIS A 296 31.86 0.08 6.63
N ILE A 297 30.97 0.25 5.64
CA ILE A 297 30.39 1.55 5.27
C ILE A 297 29.60 2.17 6.44
N VAL A 298 28.83 1.37 7.20
CA VAL A 298 28.05 1.88 8.34
C VAL A 298 28.90 2.54 9.41
N LYS A 299 30.20 2.21 9.52
CA LYS A 299 31.12 2.80 10.50
C LYS A 299 31.42 4.28 10.22
N LEU A 300 31.14 4.77 9.01
CA LEU A 300 31.25 6.19 8.65
C LEU A 300 30.06 7.05 9.16
N GLY A 301 29.08 6.43 9.83
CA GLY A 301 27.87 7.08 10.30
C GLY A 301 27.01 7.69 9.18
N PRO A 302 26.62 6.91 8.15
CA PRO A 302 25.64 7.32 7.16
C PRO A 302 24.24 7.37 7.76
N SER A 303 23.36 8.16 7.15
CA SER A 303 21.94 8.18 7.45
C SER A 303 21.17 7.07 6.74
N ALA A 304 21.71 6.49 5.65
CA ALA A 304 21.14 5.32 4.97
C ALA A 304 22.22 4.58 4.16
N VAL A 305 22.11 3.25 4.04
CA VAL A 305 22.83 2.43 3.05
C VAL A 305 21.85 1.46 2.40
N GLU A 306 21.57 1.66 1.11
CA GLU A 306 20.53 0.95 0.38
C GLU A 306 21.09 0.15 -0.79
N LEU A 307 20.66 -1.10 -0.93
CA LEU A 307 21.01 -1.96 -2.05
C LEU A 307 20.04 -1.79 -3.22
N VAL A 308 20.61 -1.75 -4.43
CA VAL A 308 19.90 -1.98 -5.69
C VAL A 308 20.68 -3.01 -6.52
N ASP A 309 20.04 -4.13 -6.87
CA ASP A 309 20.68 -5.18 -7.69
C ASP A 309 20.57 -4.93 -9.20
N ARG A 310 21.33 -5.71 -9.99
CA ARG A 310 21.33 -5.64 -11.45
C ARG A 310 19.94 -5.83 -12.06
N THR A 311 19.11 -6.70 -11.49
CA THR A 311 17.76 -6.95 -12.01
C THR A 311 16.92 -5.67 -11.94
N MET A 312 16.91 -5.01 -10.77
CA MET A 312 16.21 -3.75 -10.58
C MET A 312 16.80 -2.64 -11.44
N LEU A 313 18.13 -2.54 -11.57
CA LEU A 313 18.79 -1.56 -12.45
C LEU A 313 18.35 -1.72 -13.91
N ASN A 314 18.34 -2.95 -14.43
CA ASN A 314 17.94 -3.24 -15.80
C ASN A 314 16.45 -2.96 -16.06
N LEU A 315 15.57 -3.37 -15.14
CA LEU A 315 14.15 -3.04 -15.22
C LEU A 315 13.92 -1.53 -15.17
N SER A 316 14.66 -0.82 -14.31
CA SER A 316 14.59 0.64 -14.19
C SER A 316 15.03 1.33 -15.50
N ARG A 317 16.13 0.89 -16.12
CA ARG A 317 16.59 1.39 -17.44
C ARG A 317 15.55 1.18 -18.55
N GLY A 318 14.76 0.11 -18.47
CA GLY A 318 13.65 -0.18 -19.40
C GLY A 318 12.43 0.75 -19.25
N ILE A 319 12.31 1.46 -18.13
CA ILE A 319 11.19 2.35 -17.85
C ILE A 319 11.56 3.79 -18.22
N ALA A 320 10.82 4.38 -19.16
CA ALA A 320 11.13 5.69 -19.73
C ALA A 320 11.33 6.83 -18.71
N ILE A 321 10.59 6.82 -17.60
CA ILE A 321 10.69 7.85 -16.55
C ILE A 321 11.96 7.73 -15.70
N TYR A 322 12.58 6.54 -15.62
CA TYR A 322 13.75 6.28 -14.78
C TYR A 322 15.05 6.19 -15.56
N ARG A 323 14.99 5.86 -16.86
CA ARG A 323 16.17 5.64 -17.72
C ARG A 323 17.25 6.72 -17.58
N LYS A 324 16.87 7.99 -17.77
CA LYS A 324 17.82 9.12 -17.69
C LYS A 324 18.50 9.22 -16.32
N THR A 325 17.77 8.96 -15.25
CA THR A 325 18.31 8.99 -13.89
C THR A 325 19.30 7.86 -13.67
N VAL A 326 18.94 6.63 -14.06
CA VAL A 326 19.82 5.46 -13.91
C VAL A 326 21.10 5.63 -14.71
N ASP A 327 21.00 6.10 -15.95
CA ASP A 327 22.17 6.36 -16.80
C ASP A 327 23.07 7.48 -16.26
N ALA A 328 22.57 8.36 -15.38
CA ALA A 328 23.34 9.44 -14.80
C ALA A 328 24.22 9.03 -13.61
N PHE A 329 23.87 7.96 -12.87
CA PHE A 329 24.64 7.52 -11.71
C PHE A 329 25.34 6.18 -11.91
N LEU A 330 24.95 5.38 -12.91
CA LEU A 330 25.47 4.04 -13.10
C LEU A 330 26.69 4.06 -14.02
N GLN A 331 27.82 3.53 -13.55
CA GLN A 331 29.04 3.35 -14.32
C GLN A 331 29.29 1.86 -14.59
N GLY A 332 29.56 1.52 -15.86
CA GLY A 332 29.73 0.14 -16.27
C GLY A 332 28.49 -0.72 -16.06
N GLU A 333 28.71 -2.01 -15.78
CA GLU A 333 27.66 -3.02 -15.60
C GLU A 333 27.84 -3.75 -14.25
N PRO A 334 27.66 -3.08 -13.10
CA PRO A 334 27.83 -3.72 -11.79
C PRO A 334 26.77 -4.81 -11.54
N ASP A 335 27.09 -5.75 -10.66
CA ASP A 335 26.13 -6.74 -10.14
C ASP A 335 25.14 -6.07 -9.17
N CYS A 336 25.61 -5.07 -8.41
CA CYS A 336 24.79 -4.25 -7.54
C CYS A 336 25.44 -2.91 -7.23
N VAL A 337 24.64 -1.98 -6.70
CA VAL A 337 25.12 -0.72 -6.12
C VAL A 337 24.61 -0.55 -4.70
N LEU A 338 25.39 0.14 -3.87
CA LEU A 338 24.96 0.67 -2.58
C LEU A 338 24.81 2.18 -2.65
N LEU A 339 23.63 2.69 -2.29
CA LEU A 339 23.34 4.11 -2.15
C LEU A 339 23.61 4.53 -0.71
N VAL A 340 24.63 5.36 -0.50
CA VAL A 340 25.09 5.80 0.83
C VAL A 340 24.76 7.28 1.03
N GLU A 341 23.81 7.58 1.90
CA GLU A 341 23.45 8.96 2.23
C GLU A 341 24.12 9.42 3.52
N PHE A 342 24.70 10.61 3.50
CA PHE A 342 25.09 11.36 4.70
C PHE A 342 24.21 12.59 4.81
N SER A 343 23.74 12.89 6.03
CA SER A 343 22.93 14.08 6.29
C SER A 343 23.28 14.73 7.62
N GLY A 344 23.10 16.06 7.68
CA GLY A 344 23.39 16.84 8.89
C GLY A 344 23.23 18.35 8.70
N GLU A 345 23.69 19.09 9.72
CA GLU A 345 23.57 20.56 9.78
C GLU A 345 24.66 21.30 9.01
N VAL A 346 25.81 20.69 8.77
CA VAL A 346 26.98 21.33 8.14
C VAL A 346 27.31 20.63 6.82
N HIS A 347 27.23 21.38 5.71
CA HIS A 347 27.47 20.86 4.35
C HIS A 347 28.89 20.31 4.17
N ALA A 348 29.90 21.03 4.66
CA ALA A 348 31.30 20.64 4.51
C ALA A 348 31.63 19.28 5.14
N GLU A 349 30.98 18.94 6.27
CA GLU A 349 31.11 17.64 6.91
C GLU A 349 30.53 16.50 6.06
N GLN A 350 29.38 16.74 5.41
CA GLN A 350 28.76 15.72 4.56
C GLN A 350 29.63 15.43 3.33
N VAL A 351 30.19 16.48 2.71
CA VAL A 351 31.17 16.34 1.62
C VAL A 351 32.45 15.63 2.08
N ALA A 352 32.94 15.90 3.28
CA ALA A 352 34.11 15.20 3.83
C ALA A 352 33.84 13.70 4.03
N LYS A 353 32.67 13.33 4.56
CA LYS A 353 32.24 11.92 4.68
C LYS A 353 32.12 11.22 3.32
N LEU A 354 31.66 11.94 2.28
CA LEU A 354 31.60 11.40 0.92
C LEU A 354 33.00 11.07 0.38
N LYS A 355 34.01 11.90 0.64
CA LYS A 355 35.40 11.60 0.30
C LYS A 355 35.95 10.41 1.08
N GLN A 356 35.63 10.31 2.38
CA GLN A 356 36.01 9.17 3.21
C GLN A 356 35.40 7.86 2.70
N LEU A 357 34.18 7.89 2.16
CA LEU A 357 33.57 6.74 1.51
C LEU A 357 34.37 6.31 0.28
N GLY A 358 34.85 7.25 -0.54
CA GLY A 358 35.73 6.96 -1.67
C GLY A 358 37.04 6.28 -1.26
N VAL A 359 37.68 6.76 -0.18
CA VAL A 359 38.90 6.14 0.39
C VAL A 359 38.61 4.73 0.90
N LEU A 360 37.54 4.55 1.69
CA LEU A 360 37.14 3.23 2.19
C LEU A 360 36.88 2.24 1.05
N MET A 361 36.20 2.68 -0.01
CA MET A 361 35.95 1.83 -1.17
C MET A 361 37.23 1.43 -1.90
N ALA A 362 38.22 2.33 -1.98
CA ALA A 362 39.54 1.99 -2.51
C ALA A 362 40.27 0.97 -1.62
N ASP A 363 40.22 1.12 -0.30
CA ASP A 363 40.81 0.19 0.67
C ASP A 363 40.16 -1.20 0.60
N LEU A 364 38.86 -1.28 0.28
CA LEU A 364 38.13 -2.52 0.03
C LEU A 364 38.40 -3.14 -1.36
N GLY A 365 39.27 -2.54 -2.17
CA GLY A 365 39.66 -3.05 -3.50
C GLY A 365 38.84 -2.50 -4.67
N PHE A 366 38.06 -1.44 -4.47
CA PHE A 366 37.22 -0.81 -5.50
C PHE A 366 37.61 0.67 -5.75
N PRO A 367 38.86 0.96 -6.16
CA PRO A 367 39.31 2.32 -6.43
C PRO A 367 38.48 2.96 -7.55
N GLY A 368 37.99 4.18 -7.30
CA GLY A 368 37.09 4.87 -8.23
C GLY A 368 35.68 4.28 -8.32
N GLY A 369 35.32 3.33 -7.46
CA GLY A 369 34.01 2.66 -7.45
C GLY A 369 32.86 3.49 -6.88
N VAL A 370 33.06 4.79 -6.61
CA VAL A 370 32.05 5.68 -6.02
C VAL A 370 31.72 6.80 -6.98
N VAL A 371 30.43 6.94 -7.32
CA VAL A 371 29.90 8.14 -7.96
C VAL A 371 29.41 9.08 -6.87
N GLU A 372 30.09 10.22 -6.73
CA GLU A 372 29.74 11.28 -5.78
C GLU A 372 28.63 12.17 -6.33
N ILE A 373 27.54 12.32 -5.58
CA ILE A 373 26.36 13.10 -5.97
C ILE A 373 26.05 14.16 -4.89
N PRO A 374 26.73 15.31 -4.91
CA PRO A 374 26.40 16.45 -4.04
C PRO A 374 25.19 17.25 -4.54
N ASP A 375 24.80 17.11 -5.81
CA ASP A 375 23.65 17.81 -6.39
C ASP A 375 22.32 17.29 -5.83
N VAL A 376 21.54 18.19 -5.23
CA VAL A 376 20.27 17.87 -4.55
C VAL A 376 19.21 17.31 -5.51
N ALA A 377 19.17 17.79 -6.77
CA ALA A 377 18.16 17.35 -7.73
C ALA A 377 18.41 15.92 -8.18
N LEU A 378 19.66 15.57 -8.46
CA LEU A 378 20.07 14.22 -8.81
C LEU A 378 19.91 13.27 -7.61
N GLN A 379 20.31 13.67 -6.40
CA GLN A 379 20.05 12.88 -5.17
C GLN A 379 18.58 12.49 -5.05
N LYS A 380 17.67 13.47 -5.20
CA LYS A 380 16.22 13.22 -5.16
C LYS A 380 15.80 12.23 -6.25
N ALA A 381 16.28 12.41 -7.48
CA ALA A 381 15.93 11.52 -8.59
C ALA A 381 16.39 10.07 -8.33
N VAL A 382 17.60 9.85 -7.82
CA VAL A 382 18.11 8.52 -7.45
C VAL A 382 17.25 7.88 -6.36
N TRP A 383 16.89 8.66 -5.33
CA TRP A 383 16.00 8.19 -4.26
C TRP A 383 14.61 7.81 -4.76
N GLU A 384 14.05 8.52 -5.73
CA GLU A 384 12.76 8.15 -6.33
C GLU A 384 12.84 6.79 -7.06
N VAL A 385 13.96 6.48 -7.74
CA VAL A 385 14.19 5.15 -8.34
C VAL A 385 14.21 4.07 -7.25
N ARG A 386 14.99 4.28 -6.17
CA ARG A 386 15.06 3.33 -5.04
C ARG A 386 13.70 3.14 -4.37
N LYS A 387 12.95 4.22 -4.14
CA LYS A 387 11.61 4.21 -3.53
C LYS A 387 10.60 3.44 -4.41
N ALA A 388 10.74 3.53 -5.72
CA ALA A 388 9.91 2.82 -6.69
C ALA A 388 10.27 1.33 -6.89
N GLY A 389 11.32 0.81 -6.24
CA GLY A 389 11.89 -0.51 -6.48
C GLY A 389 10.87 -1.65 -6.50
N LEU A 390 9.98 -1.73 -5.50
CA LEU A 390 8.88 -2.71 -5.48
C LEU A 390 8.07 -2.70 -6.79
N ASN A 391 7.72 -1.51 -7.24
CA ASN A 391 6.79 -1.34 -8.35
C ASN A 391 7.49 -1.61 -9.68
N ILE A 392 8.77 -1.26 -9.78
CA ILE A 392 9.64 -1.60 -10.90
C ILE A 392 9.76 -3.11 -11.01
N MET A 393 9.94 -3.81 -9.89
CA MET A 393 9.98 -5.28 -9.88
C MET A 393 8.67 -5.93 -10.30
N MET A 394 7.54 -5.39 -9.87
CA MET A 394 6.22 -5.90 -10.29
C MET A 394 5.86 -5.59 -11.76
N SER A 395 6.70 -4.84 -12.49
CA SER A 395 6.49 -4.56 -13.92
C SER A 395 6.81 -5.75 -14.83
N MET A 396 7.49 -6.78 -14.31
CA MET A 396 7.79 -8.02 -15.03
C MET A 396 6.51 -8.62 -15.65
N ARG A 397 6.56 -8.97 -16.93
CA ARG A 397 5.43 -9.53 -17.68
C ARG A 397 5.37 -11.05 -17.51
N GLY A 398 4.17 -11.62 -17.67
CA GLY A 398 3.90 -13.05 -17.48
C GLY A 398 3.39 -13.41 -16.08
N ASP A 399 3.07 -14.69 -15.90
CA ASP A 399 2.48 -15.24 -14.67
C ASP A 399 3.51 -15.44 -13.54
N GLY A 400 4.78 -15.59 -13.88
CA GLY A 400 5.88 -15.57 -12.91
C GLY A 400 6.05 -14.16 -12.35
N LYS A 401 5.82 -13.98 -11.05
CA LYS A 401 5.95 -12.69 -10.37
C LYS A 401 6.91 -12.79 -9.18
N PRO A 402 7.64 -11.71 -8.83
CA PRO A 402 8.43 -11.71 -7.60
C PRO A 402 7.49 -11.68 -6.37
N VAL A 403 7.42 -12.79 -5.63
CA VAL A 403 6.44 -12.97 -4.55
C VAL A 403 6.99 -12.51 -3.19
N SER A 404 6.16 -11.81 -2.41
CA SER A 404 6.43 -11.43 -1.01
C SER A 404 6.09 -12.60 -0.09
N PHE A 405 7.11 -13.22 0.52
CA PHE A 405 6.92 -14.15 1.64
C PHE A 405 8.15 -14.30 2.57
N ILE A 406 9.34 -13.94 2.08
CA ILE A 406 10.63 -13.94 2.83
C ILE A 406 11.38 -12.59 2.72
N GLU A 407 10.77 -11.60 2.08
CA GLU A 407 11.36 -10.33 1.64
C GLU A 407 11.59 -9.30 2.76
N ASP A 408 11.76 -9.75 3.99
CA ASP A 408 11.85 -8.86 5.16
C ASP A 408 12.75 -9.43 6.26
N CYS A 409 13.58 -10.42 5.92
CA CYS A 409 14.48 -11.04 6.88
C CYS A 409 15.63 -10.07 7.19
N ALA A 410 15.96 -9.94 8.48
CA ALA A 410 17.10 -9.17 8.95
C ALA A 410 18.15 -10.09 9.59
N VAL A 411 19.41 -9.95 9.21
CA VAL A 411 20.55 -10.66 9.82
C VAL A 411 21.64 -9.68 10.26
N PRO A 412 22.48 -10.02 11.26
CA PRO A 412 23.63 -9.19 11.61
C PRO A 412 24.54 -8.92 10.41
N LEU A 413 25.05 -7.69 10.28
CA LEU A 413 25.87 -7.27 9.14
C LEU A 413 27.08 -8.17 8.82
N PRO A 414 27.84 -8.69 9.81
CA PRO A 414 28.95 -9.61 9.52
C PRO A 414 28.54 -10.91 8.82
N HIS A 415 27.25 -11.26 8.85
CA HIS A 415 26.71 -12.45 8.22
C HIS A 415 25.96 -12.16 6.92
N LEU A 416 25.80 -10.88 6.55
CA LEU A 416 24.92 -10.45 5.46
C LEU A 416 25.33 -11.06 4.11
N ALA A 417 26.62 -10.99 3.77
CA ALA A 417 27.14 -11.52 2.51
C ALA A 417 26.92 -13.03 2.41
N GLU A 418 27.28 -13.77 3.46
CA GLU A 418 27.13 -15.23 3.48
C GLU A 418 25.67 -15.68 3.47
N TYR A 419 24.80 -14.97 4.21
CA TYR A 419 23.35 -15.22 4.20
C TYR A 419 22.77 -15.05 2.78
N THR A 420 23.11 -13.96 2.08
CA THR A 420 22.60 -13.73 0.72
C THR A 420 23.11 -14.76 -0.28
N ARG A 421 24.37 -15.21 -0.13
CA ARG A 421 24.97 -16.27 -0.94
C ARG A 421 24.18 -17.57 -0.79
N ARG A 422 23.99 -18.04 0.45
CA ARG A 422 23.25 -19.29 0.74
C ARG A 422 21.78 -19.21 0.34
N LEU A 423 21.13 -18.07 0.54
CA LEU A 423 19.74 -17.90 0.12
C LEU A 423 19.61 -17.90 -1.41
N THR A 424 20.61 -17.40 -2.13
CA THR A 424 20.67 -17.51 -3.60
C THR A 424 20.77 -18.98 -4.05
N GLU A 425 21.54 -19.81 -3.35
CA GLU A 425 21.61 -21.27 -3.62
C GLU A 425 20.25 -21.95 -3.39
N VAL A 426 19.51 -21.55 -2.34
CA VAL A 426 18.14 -22.04 -2.11
C VAL A 426 17.23 -21.72 -3.30
N PHE A 427 17.30 -20.50 -3.85
CA PHE A 427 16.51 -20.16 -5.03
C PHE A 427 16.87 -21.03 -6.24
N GLN A 428 18.16 -21.21 -6.50
CA GLN A 428 18.65 -22.04 -7.62
C GLN A 428 18.18 -23.49 -7.48
N LYS A 429 18.27 -24.06 -6.27
CA LYS A 429 17.77 -25.41 -5.94
C LYS A 429 16.29 -25.59 -6.28
N HIS A 430 15.47 -24.54 -6.09
CA HIS A 430 14.04 -24.54 -6.39
C HIS A 430 13.70 -24.03 -7.80
N GLY A 431 14.71 -23.85 -8.66
CA GLY A 431 14.53 -23.45 -10.06
C GLY A 431 14.00 -22.02 -10.24
N THR A 432 14.33 -21.12 -9.32
CA THR A 432 13.97 -19.70 -9.38
C THR A 432 15.20 -18.83 -9.15
N VAL A 433 15.08 -17.54 -9.45
CA VAL A 433 16.05 -16.52 -9.07
C VAL A 433 15.40 -15.51 -8.14
N GLY A 434 16.18 -14.96 -7.21
CA GLY A 434 15.76 -13.88 -6.32
C GLY A 434 16.11 -12.52 -6.92
N THR A 435 15.24 -11.54 -6.72
CA THR A 435 15.59 -10.13 -6.94
C THR A 435 15.76 -9.42 -5.62
N TRP A 436 16.83 -8.62 -5.52
CA TRP A 436 17.29 -8.01 -4.29
C TRP A 436 17.23 -6.49 -4.32
N TYR A 437 16.65 -5.94 -3.26
CA TYR A 437 16.75 -4.54 -2.89
C TYR A 437 16.65 -4.49 -1.36
N ALA A 438 17.45 -3.70 -0.67
CA ALA A 438 17.58 -3.91 0.76
C ALA A 438 17.99 -2.67 1.53
N HIS A 439 17.67 -2.67 2.81
CA HIS A 439 18.23 -1.78 3.81
C HIS A 439 19.53 -2.38 4.33
N ALA A 440 20.57 -2.32 3.49
CA ALA A 440 21.87 -2.94 3.77
C ALA A 440 22.49 -2.42 5.07
N SER A 441 22.26 -1.16 5.46
CA SER A 441 22.77 -0.57 6.70
C SER A 441 22.31 -1.27 7.98
N VAL A 442 21.18 -1.99 7.94
CA VAL A 442 20.60 -2.68 9.11
C VAL A 442 20.44 -4.18 8.88
N GLY A 443 21.03 -4.70 7.81
CA GLY A 443 21.00 -6.12 7.47
C GLY A 443 19.61 -6.65 7.12
N CYS A 444 18.65 -5.78 6.85
CA CYS A 444 17.27 -6.13 6.49
C CYS A 444 17.14 -6.18 4.97
N LEU A 445 16.85 -7.37 4.45
CA LEU A 445 16.85 -7.66 3.02
C LEU A 445 15.43 -7.77 2.48
N HIS A 446 15.17 -7.08 1.35
CA HIS A 446 14.03 -7.43 0.52
C HIS A 446 14.47 -8.29 -0.64
N VAL A 447 13.98 -9.52 -0.60
CA VAL A 447 14.28 -10.56 -1.57
C VAL A 447 13.01 -11.25 -2.01
N ARG A 448 12.79 -11.33 -3.31
CA ARG A 448 11.58 -11.92 -3.88
C ARG A 448 11.94 -12.93 -4.96
N PRO A 449 11.65 -14.22 -4.77
CA PRO A 449 11.79 -15.18 -5.85
C PRO A 449 10.62 -15.07 -6.83
N ILE A 450 10.90 -15.36 -8.10
CA ILE A 450 9.93 -15.30 -9.18
C ILE A 450 9.13 -16.60 -9.24
N LEU A 451 7.87 -16.58 -8.79
CA LEU A 451 7.01 -17.76 -8.73
C LEU A 451 5.72 -17.55 -9.51
N ASN A 452 5.20 -18.62 -10.12
CA ASN A 452 3.87 -18.64 -10.71
C ASN A 452 2.85 -19.15 -9.69
N MET A 453 2.16 -18.22 -9.03
CA MET A 453 1.18 -18.55 -7.98
C MET A 453 -0.13 -19.18 -8.51
N LYS A 454 -0.32 -19.24 -9.83
CA LYS A 454 -1.45 -19.95 -10.47
C LYS A 454 -1.15 -21.43 -10.73
N ALA A 455 0.11 -21.84 -10.62
CA ALA A 455 0.57 -23.20 -10.88
C ALA A 455 1.28 -23.80 -9.64
N ASP A 456 2.55 -24.16 -9.77
CA ASP A 456 3.37 -24.82 -8.75
C ASP A 456 4.00 -23.85 -7.72
N GLY A 457 3.82 -22.53 -7.90
CA GLY A 457 4.47 -21.50 -7.09
C GLY A 457 4.21 -21.62 -5.59
N ALA A 458 3.02 -22.09 -5.17
CA ALA A 458 2.70 -22.26 -3.76
C ALA A 458 3.60 -23.31 -3.06
N ALA A 459 3.87 -24.43 -3.73
CA ALA A 459 4.73 -25.49 -3.17
C ALA A 459 6.19 -25.02 -3.07
N LYS A 460 6.70 -24.38 -4.12
CA LYS A 460 8.04 -23.75 -4.12
C LYS A 460 8.17 -22.68 -3.03
N MET A 461 7.15 -21.84 -2.88
CA MET A 461 7.09 -20.82 -1.84
C MET A 461 7.28 -21.43 -0.46
N ARG A 462 6.53 -22.49 -0.13
CA ARG A 462 6.63 -23.16 1.17
C ARG A 462 8.03 -23.74 1.42
N ALA A 463 8.59 -24.47 0.45
CA ALA A 463 9.91 -25.08 0.59
C ALA A 463 11.03 -24.03 0.76
N ILE A 464 10.97 -22.95 -0.02
CA ILE A 464 11.90 -21.82 0.11
C ILE A 464 11.76 -21.15 1.48
N ALA A 465 10.52 -20.95 1.96
CA ALA A 465 10.26 -20.30 3.24
C ALA A 465 10.86 -21.09 4.42
N GLU A 466 10.74 -22.43 4.40
CA GLU A 466 11.31 -23.32 5.41
C GLU A 466 12.84 -23.24 5.46
N GLU A 467 13.50 -23.34 4.31
CA GLU A 467 14.97 -23.25 4.22
C GLU A 467 15.47 -21.84 4.60
N ALA A 468 14.79 -20.79 4.11
CA ALA A 468 15.12 -19.41 4.49
C ALA A 468 14.94 -19.18 6.00
N SER A 469 13.87 -19.72 6.60
CA SER A 469 13.60 -19.64 8.03
C SER A 469 14.70 -20.31 8.86
N GLN A 470 15.21 -21.46 8.40
CA GLN A 470 16.35 -22.11 9.03
C GLN A 470 17.62 -21.27 8.95
N LEU A 471 17.95 -20.71 7.77
CA LEU A 471 19.11 -19.85 7.59
C LEU A 471 19.07 -18.63 8.52
N VAL A 472 17.92 -17.96 8.60
CA VAL A 472 17.77 -16.76 9.45
C VAL A 472 17.98 -17.12 10.93
N ARG A 473 17.47 -18.27 11.40
CA ARG A 473 17.74 -18.73 12.78
C ARG A 473 19.22 -19.02 13.02
N GLU A 474 19.90 -19.66 12.07
CA GLU A 474 21.33 -19.98 12.16
C GLU A 474 22.18 -18.71 12.37
N TYR A 475 21.85 -17.64 11.63
CA TYR A 475 22.54 -16.36 11.74
C TYR A 475 22.05 -15.46 12.88
N LYS A 476 21.16 -15.95 13.75
CA LYS A 476 20.49 -15.13 14.78
C LYS A 476 19.92 -13.85 14.14
N GLY A 477 19.02 -14.04 13.18
CA GLY A 477 18.29 -12.98 12.50
C GLY A 477 16.81 -12.91 12.91
N ALA A 478 16.13 -11.87 12.45
CA ALA A 478 14.69 -11.72 12.54
C ALA A 478 14.04 -12.11 11.21
N TYR A 479 12.98 -12.94 11.25
CA TYR A 479 12.23 -13.32 10.04
C TYR A 479 11.30 -12.21 9.53
N SER A 480 10.96 -11.27 10.42
CA SER A 480 10.16 -10.07 10.17
C SER A 480 10.95 -8.86 10.68
N GLY A 481 11.33 -7.98 9.77
CA GLY A 481 12.20 -6.83 10.01
C GLY A 481 11.45 -5.50 10.04
N GLU A 482 10.54 -5.26 9.11
CA GLU A 482 9.79 -4.00 9.00
C GLU A 482 8.35 -4.11 8.48
N HIS A 483 8.00 -5.18 7.77
CA HIS A 483 6.68 -5.31 7.13
C HIS A 483 5.60 -5.79 8.11
N GLY A 484 6.01 -6.30 9.28
CA GLY A 484 5.17 -7.02 10.23
C GLY A 484 4.98 -8.49 9.86
N ASP A 485 4.24 -9.20 10.70
CA ASP A 485 3.98 -10.62 10.56
C ASP A 485 2.85 -10.92 9.58
N GLY A 486 1.66 -10.38 9.82
CA GLY A 486 0.45 -10.67 9.04
C GLY A 486 0.16 -12.16 8.87
N LEU A 487 -0.57 -12.52 7.82
CA LEU A 487 -0.79 -13.92 7.45
C LEU A 487 0.48 -14.60 6.94
N VAL A 488 1.39 -13.83 6.33
CA VAL A 488 2.62 -14.36 5.75
C VAL A 488 3.55 -14.94 6.81
N ARG A 489 3.75 -14.25 7.95
CA ARG A 489 4.81 -14.62 8.91
C ARG A 489 4.36 -15.07 10.28
N SER A 490 3.09 -14.90 10.64
CA SER A 490 2.64 -15.25 12.00
C SER A 490 2.90 -16.73 12.36
N GLU A 491 2.79 -17.67 11.42
CA GLU A 491 3.15 -19.09 11.65
C GLU A 491 4.60 -19.26 12.12
N TRP A 492 5.51 -18.39 11.66
CA TRP A 492 6.94 -18.46 11.96
C TRP A 492 7.32 -17.84 13.30
N ILE A 493 6.42 -17.16 14.01
CA ILE A 493 6.72 -16.58 15.33
C ILE A 493 7.16 -17.68 16.31
N ALA A 494 6.45 -18.81 16.34
CA ALA A 494 6.71 -19.89 17.29
C ALA A 494 8.10 -20.55 17.11
N PRO A 495 8.56 -20.87 15.89
CA PRO A 495 9.93 -21.32 15.65
C PRO A 495 11.05 -20.37 16.12
N PHE A 496 10.80 -19.06 16.19
CA PHE A 496 11.80 -18.06 16.58
C PHE A 496 11.75 -17.72 18.08
N LEU A 497 10.54 -17.50 18.62
CA LEU A 497 10.36 -17.13 20.04
C LEU A 497 10.24 -18.34 20.97
N GLY A 498 10.00 -19.53 20.42
CA GLY A 498 9.74 -20.73 21.21
C GLY A 498 8.34 -20.77 21.82
N PRO A 499 7.94 -21.94 22.36
CA PRO A 499 6.58 -22.15 22.85
C PRO A 499 6.21 -21.25 24.05
N ARG A 500 7.19 -20.93 24.90
CA ARG A 500 6.98 -20.14 26.13
C ARG A 500 6.57 -18.70 25.82
N LEU A 501 7.36 -17.97 25.03
CA LEU A 501 7.00 -16.61 24.63
C LEU A 501 5.78 -16.59 23.70
N THR A 502 5.60 -17.62 22.87
CA THR A 502 4.39 -17.74 22.03
C THR A 502 3.12 -17.83 22.90
N ALA A 503 3.15 -18.59 24.00
CA ALA A 503 2.05 -18.65 24.96
C ALA A 503 1.82 -17.28 25.63
N ALA A 504 2.89 -16.55 25.96
CA ALA A 504 2.79 -15.19 26.50
C ALA A 504 2.10 -14.22 25.53
N LEU A 505 2.34 -14.33 24.21
CA LEU A 505 1.57 -13.55 23.21
C LEU A 505 0.07 -13.87 23.27
N GLY A 506 -0.28 -15.15 23.49
CA GLY A 506 -1.66 -15.61 23.70
C GLY A 506 -2.30 -15.04 24.97
N GLU A 507 -1.57 -14.97 26.07
CA GLU A 507 -2.01 -14.32 27.32
C GLU A 507 -2.31 -12.84 27.10
N ILE A 508 -1.42 -12.12 26.41
CA ILE A 508 -1.61 -10.71 26.06
C ILE A 508 -2.85 -10.53 25.19
N LYS A 509 -3.00 -11.33 24.13
CA LYS A 509 -4.16 -11.29 23.26
C LYS A 509 -5.46 -11.51 24.04
N SER A 510 -5.50 -12.49 24.94
CA SER A 510 -6.68 -12.80 25.75
C SER A 510 -7.05 -11.67 26.73
N LEU A 511 -6.05 -10.93 27.22
CA LEU A 511 -6.26 -9.80 28.13
C LEU A 511 -6.83 -8.58 27.42
N PHE A 512 -6.35 -8.27 26.21
CA PHE A 512 -6.78 -7.12 25.42
C PHE A 512 -8.05 -7.39 24.61
N ASP A 513 -8.23 -8.64 24.17
CA ASP A 513 -9.33 -9.06 23.32
C ASP A 513 -9.84 -10.46 23.71
N PRO A 514 -10.59 -10.57 24.83
CA PRO A 514 -11.02 -11.86 25.38
C PRO A 514 -11.99 -12.63 24.47
N LYS A 515 -12.68 -11.93 23.55
CA LYS A 515 -13.60 -12.53 22.58
C LYS A 515 -12.92 -12.88 21.24
N GLY A 516 -11.64 -12.52 21.05
CA GLY A 516 -10.90 -12.80 19.83
C GLY A 516 -11.43 -12.07 18.59
N LEU A 517 -12.05 -10.90 18.74
CA LEU A 517 -12.68 -10.15 17.64
C LEU A 517 -11.69 -9.29 16.84
N MET A 518 -10.59 -8.86 17.44
CA MET A 518 -9.64 -7.91 16.83
C MET A 518 -8.66 -8.62 15.90
N ASN A 519 -8.83 -8.39 14.59
CA ASN A 519 -8.02 -8.90 13.49
C ASN A 519 -7.55 -10.37 13.65
N PRO A 520 -8.47 -11.34 13.79
CA PRO A 520 -8.13 -12.72 14.14
C PRO A 520 -7.26 -13.42 13.09
N GLY A 521 -6.53 -14.45 13.53
CA GLY A 521 -5.68 -15.30 12.69
C GLY A 521 -4.31 -14.69 12.35
N LYS A 522 -3.90 -13.63 13.06
CA LYS A 522 -2.61 -12.95 12.91
C LYS A 522 -1.97 -12.78 14.28
N ILE A 523 -0.65 -12.92 14.33
CA ILE A 523 0.24 -12.99 15.51
C ILE A 523 -0.07 -14.18 16.43
N VAL A 524 -1.32 -14.31 16.88
CA VAL A 524 -1.81 -15.40 17.73
C VAL A 524 -2.81 -16.26 16.95
N ASN A 525 -2.71 -17.58 17.13
CA ASN A 525 -3.52 -18.59 16.42
C ASN A 525 -3.50 -18.43 14.89
N PRO A 526 -2.32 -18.34 14.26
CA PRO A 526 -2.23 -18.07 12.83
C PRO A 526 -2.62 -19.28 11.97
N SER A 527 -3.15 -19.00 10.79
CA SER A 527 -3.19 -20.00 9.71
C SER A 527 -1.79 -20.30 9.20
N LYS A 528 -1.61 -21.45 8.54
CA LYS A 528 -0.37 -21.71 7.79
C LYS A 528 -0.16 -20.66 6.69
N GLN A 529 1.09 -20.26 6.46
CA GLN A 529 1.49 -19.30 5.43
C GLN A 529 1.00 -19.74 4.04
N ASP A 530 1.03 -21.04 3.75
CA ASP A 530 0.67 -21.64 2.48
C ASP A 530 -0.78 -22.16 2.42
N ASN A 531 -1.66 -21.72 3.34
CA ASN A 531 -3.08 -22.05 3.26
C ASN A 531 -3.70 -21.49 1.98
N ARG A 532 -3.78 -22.33 0.94
CA ARG A 532 -4.23 -21.97 -0.41
C ARG A 532 -5.66 -21.43 -0.47
N SER A 533 -6.50 -21.76 0.51
CA SER A 533 -7.87 -21.22 0.57
C SER A 533 -7.91 -19.70 0.79
N LEU A 534 -6.81 -19.12 1.32
CA LEU A 534 -6.66 -17.69 1.57
C LEU A 534 -5.98 -16.96 0.41
N PHE A 535 -5.43 -17.67 -0.58
CA PHE A 535 -4.71 -17.04 -1.68
C PHE A 535 -5.65 -16.29 -2.63
N ARG A 536 -5.11 -15.26 -3.27
CA ARG A 536 -5.76 -14.53 -4.36
C ARG A 536 -6.01 -15.43 -5.56
N PHE A 537 -5.04 -16.29 -5.87
CA PHE A 537 -5.12 -17.31 -6.89
C PHE A 537 -5.29 -18.67 -6.21
N LYS A 538 -6.54 -19.02 -5.91
CA LYS A 538 -6.93 -20.31 -5.32
C LYS A 538 -6.83 -21.43 -6.36
N PRO A 539 -6.83 -22.72 -5.97
CA PRO A 539 -6.83 -23.82 -6.93
C PRO A 539 -7.97 -23.73 -7.96
N GLU A 540 -9.11 -23.17 -7.56
CA GLU A 540 -10.32 -23.05 -8.38
C GLU A 540 -10.34 -21.71 -9.15
N TYR A 541 -9.31 -20.87 -9.02
CA TYR A 541 -9.23 -19.60 -9.72
C TYR A 541 -9.11 -19.83 -11.22
N ALA A 542 -10.11 -19.39 -11.96
CA ALA A 542 -10.09 -19.35 -13.42
C ALA A 542 -10.62 -17.99 -13.88
N ALA A 543 -9.77 -17.23 -14.56
CA ALA A 543 -10.22 -16.07 -15.30
C ALA A 543 -10.91 -16.53 -16.59
N GLN A 544 -12.07 -15.95 -16.88
CA GLN A 544 -12.79 -16.18 -18.13
C GLN A 544 -11.94 -15.72 -19.32
N ASN A 545 -11.97 -16.49 -20.40
CA ASN A 545 -11.44 -16.03 -21.69
C ASN A 545 -12.57 -15.28 -22.41
N ILE A 546 -12.24 -14.10 -22.94
CA ILE A 546 -13.16 -13.28 -23.74
C ILE A 546 -12.53 -13.03 -25.10
N ASP A 547 -13.36 -12.88 -26.12
CA ASP A 547 -12.93 -12.46 -27.45
C ASP A 547 -12.59 -10.97 -27.41
N THR A 548 -11.30 -10.66 -27.29
CA THR A 548 -10.84 -9.28 -27.21
C THR A 548 -10.75 -8.62 -28.58
N VAL A 549 -11.14 -7.35 -28.68
CA VAL A 549 -10.98 -6.57 -29.92
C VAL A 549 -9.63 -5.86 -29.98
N LEU A 550 -9.08 -5.47 -28.83
CA LEU A 550 -7.73 -4.92 -28.75
C LEU A 550 -6.69 -6.04 -28.60
N ASP A 551 -5.46 -5.76 -29.00
CA ASP A 551 -4.35 -6.71 -28.83
C ASP A 551 -3.85 -6.72 -27.38
N TRP A 552 -3.87 -7.88 -26.71
CA TRP A 552 -3.39 -8.07 -25.34
C TRP A 552 -2.25 -9.10 -25.21
N LYS A 553 -1.61 -9.48 -26.34
CA LYS A 553 -0.58 -10.53 -26.37
C LYS A 553 0.59 -10.26 -25.41
N ASP A 554 1.06 -9.01 -25.32
CA ASP A 554 2.17 -8.61 -24.44
C ASP A 554 1.92 -8.84 -22.94
N SER A 555 0.67 -9.07 -22.54
CA SER A 555 0.29 -9.33 -21.14
C SER A 555 -0.30 -10.73 -20.94
N GLY A 556 -0.23 -11.62 -21.94
CA GLY A 556 -0.84 -12.94 -21.87
C GLY A 556 -2.37 -12.92 -21.93
N GLY A 557 -2.96 -11.88 -22.54
CA GLY A 557 -4.40 -11.69 -22.65
C GLY A 557 -4.95 -10.61 -21.71
N PHE A 558 -6.26 -10.36 -21.81
CA PHE A 558 -6.92 -9.30 -21.05
C PHE A 558 -6.89 -9.53 -19.53
N ALA A 559 -7.10 -10.78 -19.09
CA ALA A 559 -6.99 -11.15 -17.68
C ALA A 559 -5.57 -10.89 -17.14
N GLY A 560 -4.54 -11.33 -17.85
CA GLY A 560 -3.15 -11.08 -17.47
C GLY A 560 -2.80 -9.59 -17.40
N ALA A 561 -3.39 -8.77 -18.28
CA ALA A 561 -3.25 -7.31 -18.21
C ALA A 561 -3.89 -6.72 -16.94
N ILE A 562 -5.07 -7.18 -16.54
CA ILE A 562 -5.75 -6.76 -15.30
C ILE A 562 -4.91 -7.16 -14.08
N GLU A 563 -4.34 -8.35 -14.09
CA GLU A 563 -3.56 -8.93 -13.00
C GLU A 563 -2.16 -8.32 -12.83
N MET A 564 -1.72 -7.45 -13.75
CA MET A 564 -0.53 -6.60 -13.54
C MET A 564 -0.67 -5.64 -12.35
N CYS A 565 -1.90 -5.41 -11.87
CA CYS A 565 -2.10 -4.68 -10.63
C CYS A 565 -1.66 -5.51 -9.42
N ASN A 566 -0.60 -5.06 -8.75
CA ASN A 566 -0.10 -5.67 -7.51
C ASN A 566 -0.78 -5.16 -6.23
N ASN A 567 -1.79 -4.28 -6.32
CA ASN A 567 -2.56 -3.74 -5.18
C ASN A 567 -1.84 -2.86 -4.15
N ASN A 568 -0.58 -2.46 -4.41
CA ASN A 568 0.23 -1.63 -3.49
C ASN A 568 -0.32 -0.23 -3.13
N GLY A 569 -1.41 0.21 -3.74
CA GLY A 569 -2.03 1.49 -3.43
C GLY A 569 -1.28 2.72 -3.95
N THR A 570 -0.25 2.60 -4.79
CA THR A 570 0.43 3.77 -5.41
C THR A 570 -0.57 4.69 -6.09
N CYS A 571 -1.65 4.12 -6.63
CA CYS A 571 -2.80 4.82 -7.22
C CYS A 571 -3.56 5.76 -6.27
N ARG A 572 -3.26 5.76 -4.97
CA ARG A 572 -3.89 6.57 -3.93
C ARG A 572 -3.12 7.84 -3.56
N LYS A 573 -1.96 8.08 -4.19
CA LYS A 573 -1.17 9.28 -3.92
C LYS A 573 -1.92 10.56 -4.29
N PHE A 574 -1.71 11.62 -3.52
CA PHE A 574 -2.31 12.95 -3.70
C PHE A 574 -1.33 14.00 -4.23
N ASP A 575 -0.13 13.60 -4.62
CA ASP A 575 0.88 14.49 -5.20
C ASP A 575 0.43 15.11 -6.54
N ALA A 576 1.23 16.03 -7.08
CA ALA A 576 0.94 16.74 -8.33
C ALA A 576 0.92 15.84 -9.59
N GLY A 577 1.05 14.52 -9.46
CA GLY A 577 0.97 13.58 -10.58
C GLY A 577 -0.37 13.56 -11.31
N THR A 578 -0.34 13.04 -12.53
CA THR A 578 -1.45 12.82 -13.48
C THR A 578 -2.33 11.62 -13.11
N MET A 579 -1.98 10.87 -12.07
CA MET A 579 -2.74 9.73 -11.57
C MET A 579 -4.23 10.04 -11.31
N CYS A 580 -5.06 9.00 -11.19
CA CYS A 580 -6.53 9.01 -11.26
C CYS A 580 -7.23 10.30 -10.76
N PRO A 581 -7.63 11.21 -11.67
CA PRO A 581 -8.31 12.46 -11.29
C PRO A 581 -9.63 12.22 -10.56
N SER A 582 -10.36 11.16 -10.93
CA SER A 582 -11.61 10.77 -10.26
C SER A 582 -11.39 10.44 -8.78
N TYR A 583 -10.32 9.74 -8.43
CA TYR A 583 -10.03 9.47 -7.02
C TYR A 583 -9.61 10.74 -6.27
N ARG A 584 -8.81 11.61 -6.90
CA ARG A 584 -8.45 12.90 -6.28
C ARG A 584 -9.68 13.75 -5.96
N ALA A 585 -10.72 13.65 -6.77
CA ALA A 585 -11.98 14.35 -6.57
C ALA A 585 -12.88 13.69 -5.51
N THR A 586 -12.96 12.36 -5.46
CA THR A 586 -13.95 11.68 -4.60
C THR A 586 -13.38 11.03 -3.35
N GLY A 587 -12.10 10.67 -3.35
CA GLY A 587 -11.47 9.85 -2.33
C GLY A 587 -11.91 8.37 -2.32
N ASP A 588 -12.67 7.91 -3.31
CA ASP A 588 -13.24 6.56 -3.32
C ASP A 588 -12.31 5.50 -3.87
N GLU A 589 -12.16 4.40 -3.13
CA GLU A 589 -11.39 3.23 -3.54
C GLU A 589 -11.86 2.69 -4.90
N GLN A 590 -13.14 2.81 -5.27
CA GLN A 590 -13.61 2.36 -6.59
C GLN A 590 -12.97 3.11 -7.77
N HIS A 591 -12.55 4.36 -7.55
CA HIS A 591 -12.12 5.25 -8.61
C HIS A 591 -10.61 5.28 -8.83
N VAL A 592 -9.82 4.63 -7.96
CA VAL A 592 -8.40 4.41 -8.20
C VAL A 592 -8.13 3.27 -9.18
N THR A 593 -6.92 3.26 -9.77
CA THR A 593 -6.48 2.20 -10.68
C THR A 593 -6.65 0.81 -10.08
N ARG A 594 -6.24 0.57 -8.83
CA ARG A 594 -6.36 -0.75 -8.21
C ARG A 594 -7.82 -1.16 -7.93
N GLY A 595 -8.68 -0.20 -7.59
CA GLY A 595 -10.11 -0.45 -7.39
C GLY A 595 -10.76 -0.91 -8.69
N ARG A 596 -10.48 -0.21 -9.79
CA ARG A 596 -10.94 -0.58 -11.13
C ARG A 596 -10.39 -1.94 -11.59
N ALA A 597 -9.09 -2.18 -11.36
CA ALA A 597 -8.46 -3.45 -11.69
C ALA A 597 -9.04 -4.62 -10.87
N ASN A 598 -9.28 -4.43 -9.57
CA ASN A 598 -9.91 -5.44 -8.73
C ASN A 598 -11.36 -5.69 -9.15
N THR A 599 -12.16 -4.66 -9.45
CA THR A 599 -13.52 -4.85 -9.95
C THR A 599 -13.53 -5.63 -11.27
N LEU A 600 -12.63 -5.32 -12.22
CA LEU A 600 -12.46 -6.12 -13.44
C LEU A 600 -12.03 -7.56 -13.13
N ARG A 601 -11.07 -7.77 -12.23
CA ARG A 601 -10.59 -9.11 -11.87
C ARG A 601 -11.70 -9.96 -11.26
N LEU A 602 -12.52 -9.37 -10.39
CA LEU A 602 -13.67 -10.05 -9.78
C LEU A 602 -14.72 -10.41 -10.84
N ALA A 603 -15.00 -9.50 -11.78
CA ALA A 603 -15.88 -9.77 -12.92
C ALA A 603 -15.35 -10.94 -13.78
N MET A 604 -14.07 -10.86 -14.18
CA MET A 604 -13.41 -11.87 -15.01
C MET A 604 -13.27 -13.23 -14.33
N SER A 605 -13.23 -13.28 -13.00
CA SER A 605 -13.15 -14.55 -12.25
C SER A 605 -14.50 -15.05 -11.74
N GLY A 606 -15.61 -14.45 -12.18
CA GLY A 606 -16.98 -14.84 -11.78
C GLY A 606 -17.36 -14.48 -10.34
N GLN A 607 -16.51 -13.75 -9.62
CA GLN A 607 -16.71 -13.39 -8.21
C GLN A 607 -17.73 -12.26 -8.00
N LEU A 608 -18.16 -11.57 -9.06
CA LEU A 608 -19.29 -10.62 -9.03
C LEU A 608 -20.64 -11.25 -9.40
N GLY A 609 -20.69 -12.57 -9.64
CA GLY A 609 -21.89 -13.26 -10.13
C GLY A 609 -21.92 -13.40 -11.66
N GLY A 610 -23.09 -13.80 -12.18
CA GLY A 610 -23.25 -14.24 -13.58
C GLY A 610 -23.10 -13.16 -14.64
N GLU A 611 -23.28 -11.89 -14.29
CA GLU A 611 -23.16 -10.77 -15.24
C GLU A 611 -21.71 -10.46 -15.64
N GLY A 612 -20.73 -10.83 -14.81
CA GLY A 612 -19.31 -10.64 -15.10
C GLY A 612 -18.97 -9.20 -15.52
N LEU A 613 -18.40 -9.05 -16.72
CA LEU A 613 -18.03 -7.74 -17.29
C LEU A 613 -19.22 -6.83 -17.57
N ASP A 614 -20.43 -7.37 -17.73
CA ASP A 614 -21.62 -6.58 -18.03
C ASP A 614 -22.28 -5.98 -16.78
N SER A 615 -21.75 -6.31 -15.58
CA SER A 615 -22.32 -5.83 -14.32
C SER A 615 -22.24 -4.31 -14.17
N ASP A 616 -23.26 -3.73 -13.52
CA ASP A 616 -23.27 -2.31 -13.16
C ASP A 616 -22.06 -1.92 -12.30
N ALA A 617 -21.56 -2.85 -11.47
CA ALA A 617 -20.34 -2.65 -10.70
C ALA A 617 -19.11 -2.31 -11.56
N VAL A 618 -18.93 -2.99 -12.70
CA VAL A 618 -17.82 -2.70 -13.63
C VAL A 618 -18.07 -1.37 -14.35
N LYS A 619 -19.31 -1.10 -14.77
CA LYS A 619 -19.69 0.17 -15.37
C LYS A 619 -19.40 1.35 -14.44
N ASP A 620 -19.89 1.31 -13.20
CA ASP A 620 -19.74 2.37 -12.21
C ASP A 620 -18.26 2.58 -11.86
N ALA A 621 -17.52 1.48 -11.71
CA ALA A 621 -16.09 1.54 -11.54
C ALA A 621 -15.46 2.30 -12.72
N MET A 622 -15.82 2.00 -13.98
CA MET A 622 -15.23 2.57 -15.21
C MET A 622 -15.74 3.95 -15.62
N GLU A 623 -16.92 4.36 -15.18
CA GLU A 623 -17.63 5.54 -15.68
C GLU A 623 -16.77 6.80 -15.58
N LEU A 624 -16.25 7.08 -14.38
CA LEU A 624 -15.44 8.29 -14.12
C LEU A 624 -13.98 8.22 -14.60
N CYS A 625 -13.53 7.13 -15.23
CA CYS A 625 -12.20 7.12 -15.85
C CYS A 625 -12.20 7.99 -17.11
N VAL A 626 -11.41 9.06 -17.11
CA VAL A 626 -11.26 9.97 -18.26
C VAL A 626 -10.34 9.44 -19.36
N SER A 627 -9.82 8.21 -19.23
CA SER A 627 -8.91 7.58 -20.20
C SER A 627 -7.65 8.40 -20.52
N CYS A 628 -7.17 9.21 -19.58
CA CYS A 628 -6.00 10.11 -19.76
C CYS A 628 -4.65 9.39 -19.91
N LYS A 629 -4.60 8.07 -19.71
CA LYS A 629 -3.38 7.24 -19.67
C LYS A 629 -2.36 7.63 -18.58
N GLY A 630 -2.76 8.41 -17.57
CA GLY A 630 -1.93 8.72 -16.40
C GLY A 630 -1.48 7.46 -15.66
N CYS A 631 -2.38 6.49 -15.48
CA CYS A 631 -2.04 5.19 -14.90
C CYS A 631 -0.96 4.43 -15.70
N LYS A 632 -0.98 4.48 -17.04
CA LYS A 632 0.02 3.80 -17.87
C LYS A 632 1.42 4.41 -17.69
N ARG A 633 1.49 5.72 -17.50
CA ARG A 633 2.75 6.48 -17.43
C ARG A 633 3.32 6.53 -16.01
N GLU A 634 2.46 6.63 -15.00
CA GLU A 634 2.87 6.87 -13.61
C GLU A 634 2.74 5.65 -12.70
N CYS A 635 1.94 4.64 -13.07
CA CYS A 635 1.96 3.37 -12.36
C CYS A 635 3.23 2.63 -12.80
N PRO A 636 4.17 2.30 -11.90
CA PRO A 636 5.41 1.69 -12.36
C PRO A 636 5.21 0.24 -12.85
N THR A 637 4.08 -0.41 -12.55
CA THR A 637 3.70 -1.71 -13.15
C THR A 637 3.10 -1.57 -14.55
N GLY A 638 2.85 -0.35 -15.03
CA GLY A 638 2.41 -0.08 -16.40
C GLY A 638 0.94 -0.43 -16.70
N VAL A 639 0.05 -0.35 -15.69
CA VAL A 639 -1.39 -0.62 -15.88
C VAL A 639 -2.03 0.38 -16.85
N ASP A 640 -2.57 -0.09 -17.96
CA ASP A 640 -3.25 0.73 -18.97
C ASP A 640 -4.77 0.69 -18.81
N MET A 641 -5.28 1.40 -17.79
CA MET A 641 -6.72 1.46 -17.51
C MET A 641 -7.52 2.11 -18.65
N ALA A 642 -6.89 2.96 -19.46
CA ALA A 642 -7.55 3.58 -20.61
C ALA A 642 -7.86 2.51 -21.68
N LYS A 643 -6.88 1.67 -22.00
CA LYS A 643 -7.05 0.53 -22.92
C LYS A 643 -8.07 -0.48 -22.36
N MET A 644 -8.01 -0.77 -21.06
CA MET A 644 -8.97 -1.68 -20.41
C MET A 644 -10.40 -1.15 -20.45
N LYS A 645 -10.59 0.16 -20.23
CA LYS A 645 -11.90 0.80 -20.35
C LYS A 645 -12.45 0.72 -21.77
N ILE A 646 -11.62 0.89 -22.79
CA ILE A 646 -12.06 0.77 -24.20
C ILE A 646 -12.55 -0.65 -24.48
N GLU A 647 -11.78 -1.67 -24.07
CA GLU A 647 -12.18 -3.07 -24.21
C GLU A 647 -13.51 -3.35 -23.49
N PHE A 648 -13.62 -2.96 -22.22
CA PHE A 648 -14.87 -3.08 -21.45
C PHE A 648 -16.05 -2.38 -22.16
N LEU A 649 -15.87 -1.12 -22.60
CA LEU A 649 -16.94 -0.36 -23.27
C LEU A 649 -17.39 -1.02 -24.57
N HIS A 650 -16.48 -1.65 -25.32
CA HIS A 650 -16.85 -2.42 -26.51
C HIS A 650 -17.85 -3.53 -26.15
N HIS A 651 -17.51 -4.36 -25.18
CA HIS A 651 -18.37 -5.47 -24.73
C HIS A 651 -19.69 -4.95 -24.15
N TYR A 652 -19.63 -3.98 -23.25
CA TYR A 652 -20.80 -3.41 -22.59
C TYR A 652 -21.77 -2.77 -23.60
N LYS A 653 -21.26 -1.96 -24.53
CA LYS A 653 -22.10 -1.26 -25.52
C LYS A 653 -22.63 -2.17 -26.63
N ARG A 654 -21.95 -3.28 -26.92
CA ARG A 654 -22.48 -4.31 -27.84
C ARG A 654 -23.76 -4.96 -27.29
N ARG A 655 -23.89 -5.10 -25.97
CA ARG A 655 -25.09 -5.66 -25.32
C ARG A 655 -26.14 -4.61 -24.97
N HIS A 656 -25.74 -3.48 -24.39
CA HIS A 656 -26.67 -2.47 -23.87
C HIS A 656 -26.98 -1.34 -24.86
N GLY A 657 -26.29 -1.29 -26.00
CA GLY A 657 -26.41 -0.21 -26.96
C GLY A 657 -25.80 1.12 -26.48
N HIS A 658 -25.82 2.11 -27.37
CA HIS A 658 -25.37 3.47 -27.07
C HIS A 658 -26.54 4.31 -26.56
N SER A 659 -26.31 5.05 -25.47
CA SER A 659 -27.28 6.02 -24.98
C SER A 659 -27.35 7.24 -25.92
N LEU A 660 -28.42 8.03 -25.82
CA LEU A 660 -28.51 9.28 -26.57
C LEU A 660 -27.31 10.20 -26.28
N ARG A 661 -26.84 10.23 -25.02
CA ARG A 661 -25.62 10.95 -24.63
C ARG A 661 -24.40 10.50 -25.42
N ASP A 662 -24.21 9.20 -25.55
CA ASP A 662 -23.06 8.62 -26.28
C ASP A 662 -23.10 9.02 -27.75
N VAL A 663 -24.28 8.96 -28.37
CA VAL A 663 -24.48 9.34 -29.77
C VAL A 663 -24.25 10.84 -29.95
N LEU A 664 -24.85 11.68 -29.10
CA LEU A 664 -24.68 13.13 -29.15
C LEU A 664 -23.20 13.52 -29.00
N VAL A 665 -22.46 12.96 -28.05
CA VAL A 665 -21.05 13.33 -27.86
C VAL A 665 -20.16 12.71 -28.95
N GLY A 666 -20.33 11.42 -29.24
CA GLY A 666 -19.46 10.68 -30.17
C GLY A 666 -19.59 11.12 -31.63
N TYR A 667 -20.78 11.57 -32.05
CA TYR A 667 -21.03 12.06 -33.40
C TYR A 667 -21.10 13.59 -33.51
N LEU A 668 -20.75 14.32 -32.44
CA LEU A 668 -20.79 15.79 -32.39
C LEU A 668 -20.17 16.44 -33.64
N PRO A 669 -18.96 16.07 -34.12
CA PRO A 669 -18.39 16.68 -35.32
C PRO A 669 -19.23 16.53 -36.59
N ARG A 670 -20.09 15.50 -36.68
CA ARG A 670 -20.90 15.22 -37.87
C ARG A 670 -22.16 16.07 -37.94
N TYR A 671 -22.80 16.33 -36.80
CA TYR A 671 -24.05 17.12 -36.77
C TYR A 671 -23.83 18.56 -36.32
N ALA A 672 -22.69 18.90 -35.70
CA ALA A 672 -22.40 20.24 -35.22
C ALA A 672 -22.57 21.35 -36.28
N PRO A 673 -22.17 21.18 -37.56
CA PRO A 673 -22.39 22.20 -38.60
C PRO A 673 -23.87 22.46 -38.94
N LEU A 674 -24.74 21.48 -38.70
CA LEU A 674 -26.18 21.66 -38.85
C LEU A 674 -26.79 22.27 -37.58
N ALA A 675 -26.37 21.78 -36.41
CA ALA A 675 -26.82 22.29 -35.12
C ALA A 675 -26.47 23.77 -34.90
N SER A 676 -25.32 24.23 -35.39
CA SER A 676 -24.90 25.64 -35.31
C SER A 676 -25.89 26.61 -35.97
N LYS A 677 -26.59 26.19 -37.03
CA LYS A 677 -27.64 26.98 -37.71
C LYS A 677 -28.85 27.26 -36.81
N PHE A 678 -29.05 26.43 -35.78
CA PHE A 678 -30.10 26.57 -34.76
C PHE A 678 -29.55 27.06 -33.43
N SER A 679 -28.42 27.78 -33.45
CA SER A 679 -27.70 28.23 -32.25
C SER A 679 -28.58 29.00 -31.27
N SER A 680 -29.44 29.91 -31.75
CA SER A 680 -30.38 30.66 -30.91
C SER A 680 -31.28 29.74 -30.08
N LEU A 681 -31.83 28.68 -30.70
CA LEU A 681 -32.70 27.71 -30.05
C LEU A 681 -31.92 26.82 -29.06
N LEU A 682 -30.76 26.29 -29.46
CA LEU A 682 -29.96 25.40 -28.61
C LEU A 682 -29.43 26.12 -27.36
N ASN A 683 -29.12 27.41 -27.49
CA ASN A 683 -28.67 28.23 -26.38
C ASN A 683 -29.79 28.58 -25.39
N LEU A 684 -31.08 28.39 -25.72
CA LEU A 684 -32.20 28.60 -24.79
C LEU A 684 -32.15 27.65 -23.59
N ARG A 685 -31.45 26.51 -23.71
CA ARG A 685 -31.25 25.57 -22.60
C ARG A 685 -30.78 26.27 -21.32
N ASP A 686 -29.83 27.18 -21.45
CA ASP A 686 -29.13 27.81 -20.31
C ASP A 686 -29.79 29.14 -19.89
N THR A 687 -30.77 29.63 -20.65
CA THR A 687 -31.47 30.89 -20.36
C THR A 687 -32.92 30.70 -19.91
N LEU A 688 -33.60 29.66 -20.39
CA LEU A 688 -34.99 29.38 -20.06
C LEU A 688 -35.07 28.55 -18.76
N PRO A 689 -35.77 29.01 -17.72
CA PRO A 689 -35.94 28.25 -16.48
C PRO A 689 -36.53 26.85 -16.74
N GLY A 690 -35.90 25.82 -16.17
CA GLY A 690 -36.32 24.42 -16.32
C GLY A 690 -35.88 23.72 -17.61
N ALA A 691 -35.42 24.44 -18.64
CA ALA A 691 -35.00 23.82 -19.90
C ALA A 691 -33.77 22.92 -19.73
N ALA A 692 -32.78 23.33 -18.94
CA ALA A 692 -31.62 22.50 -18.61
C ALA A 692 -32.00 21.19 -17.91
N TRP A 693 -33.00 21.23 -17.02
CA TRP A 693 -33.51 20.03 -16.32
C TRP A 693 -34.21 19.07 -17.30
N LEU A 694 -35.04 19.58 -18.19
CA LEU A 694 -35.70 18.77 -19.22
C LEU A 694 -34.66 18.16 -20.18
N ALA A 695 -33.68 18.96 -20.59
CA ALA A 695 -32.58 18.50 -21.44
C ALA A 695 -31.76 17.40 -20.74
N GLU A 696 -31.52 17.47 -19.43
CA GLU A 696 -30.85 16.41 -18.67
C GLU A 696 -31.65 15.11 -18.69
N LYS A 697 -32.98 15.17 -18.50
CA LYS A 697 -33.84 13.98 -18.54
C LYS A 697 -33.85 13.29 -19.91
N ILE A 698 -33.73 14.06 -20.99
CA ILE A 698 -33.71 13.53 -22.36
C ILE A 698 -32.31 13.04 -22.75
N THR A 699 -31.29 13.88 -22.54
CA THR A 699 -29.94 13.69 -23.10
C THR A 699 -28.95 13.08 -22.13
N GLY A 700 -29.24 13.06 -20.83
CA GLY A 700 -28.29 12.68 -19.77
C GLY A 700 -27.16 13.69 -19.52
N LEU A 701 -27.22 14.89 -20.10
CA LEU A 701 -26.25 15.97 -19.87
C LEU A 701 -26.70 16.84 -18.69
N SER A 702 -25.92 16.84 -17.61
CA SER A 702 -26.32 17.46 -16.33
C SER A 702 -26.73 18.92 -16.44
N ALA A 703 -27.87 19.27 -15.85
CA ALA A 703 -28.37 20.65 -15.74
C ALA A 703 -27.48 21.53 -14.86
N LYS A 704 -26.65 20.94 -14.00
CA LYS A 704 -25.67 21.66 -13.16
C LYS A 704 -24.46 22.19 -13.94
N ARG A 705 -24.36 21.89 -15.23
CA ARG A 705 -23.30 22.38 -16.12
C ARG A 705 -23.87 23.33 -17.15
N THR A 706 -23.21 24.48 -17.28
CA THR A 706 -23.33 25.34 -18.45
C THR A 706 -22.77 24.62 -19.67
N MET A 707 -23.46 24.72 -20.80
CA MET A 707 -23.01 24.11 -22.05
C MET A 707 -22.23 25.15 -22.87
N PRO A 708 -21.30 24.70 -23.74
CA PRO A 708 -20.71 25.59 -24.74
C PRO A 708 -21.82 26.26 -25.54
N ARG A 709 -21.73 27.59 -25.70
CA ARG A 709 -22.71 28.33 -26.50
C ARG A 709 -22.48 28.00 -27.96
N TRP A 710 -23.55 27.61 -28.64
CA TRP A 710 -23.54 27.44 -30.09
C TRP A 710 -23.44 28.81 -30.75
N ALA A 711 -22.61 28.91 -31.78
CA ALA A 711 -22.51 30.06 -32.67
C ALA A 711 -22.89 29.61 -34.08
N ASN A 712 -23.55 30.46 -34.85
CA ASN A 712 -23.88 30.17 -36.26
C ASN A 712 -22.62 30.15 -37.14
N GLU A 713 -21.63 30.97 -36.78
CA GLU A 713 -20.33 31.03 -37.42
C GLU A 713 -19.35 30.10 -36.70
N ASN A 714 -18.54 29.37 -37.48
CA ASN A 714 -17.46 28.55 -36.93
C ASN A 714 -16.17 29.37 -36.84
N PHE A 715 -15.24 28.91 -36.01
CA PHE A 715 -13.93 29.57 -35.82
C PHE A 715 -13.11 29.70 -37.11
N LEU A 716 -13.41 28.92 -38.16
CA LEU A 716 -12.73 28.94 -39.46
C LEU A 716 -13.44 29.82 -40.50
N SER A 717 -14.63 30.35 -40.21
CA SER A 717 -15.44 31.15 -41.15
C SER A 717 -15.22 32.66 -41.05
N GLY A 718 -14.43 33.12 -40.07
CA GLY A 718 -13.93 34.50 -40.04
C GLY A 718 -12.64 34.64 -40.87
N PRO A 719 -12.33 35.83 -41.44
CA PRO A 719 -11.01 36.08 -41.99
C PRO A 719 -9.98 35.80 -40.89
N ALA A 720 -8.95 35.01 -41.20
CA ALA A 720 -7.88 34.69 -40.26
C ALA A 720 -7.30 35.99 -39.71
N SER A 721 -7.74 36.40 -38.52
CA SER A 721 -7.15 37.52 -37.82
C SER A 721 -5.73 37.08 -37.51
N ALA A 722 -4.78 37.66 -38.24
CA ALA A 722 -3.35 37.44 -38.05
C ALA A 722 -3.06 37.51 -36.55
N VAL A 723 -2.72 36.37 -35.95
CA VAL A 723 -2.12 36.35 -34.62
C VAL A 723 -0.73 36.95 -34.80
N THR A 724 -0.65 38.28 -34.71
CA THR A 724 0.62 38.96 -34.48
C THR A 724 1.16 38.41 -33.18
N ALA A 725 2.27 37.67 -33.28
CA ALA A 725 3.05 37.18 -32.16
C ALA A 725 3.54 38.39 -31.33
N GLY A 726 2.73 38.79 -30.35
CA GLY A 726 3.10 39.72 -29.30
C GLY A 726 3.94 39.01 -28.27
N HIS A 727 5.21 38.77 -28.57
CA HIS A 727 6.22 38.50 -27.56
C HIS A 727 6.41 39.79 -26.74
N LYS A 728 5.74 39.89 -25.59
CA LYS A 728 6.12 40.83 -24.53
C LYS A 728 6.23 40.04 -23.24
N GLY A 729 7.46 39.82 -22.82
CA GLY A 729 7.79 39.28 -21.51
C GLY A 729 7.33 40.21 -20.39
N LYS A 730 6.94 39.57 -19.29
CA LYS A 730 7.34 39.87 -17.92
C LYS A 730 7.12 38.63 -17.09
#